data_AF-A0AAD1YNS4-F1
#
_entry.id   AF-A0AAD1YNS4-F1
#
_cell.length_a   1.000
_cell.length_b   1.000
_cell.length_c   1.000
_cell.angle_alpha   90.00
_cell.angle_beta   90.00
_cell.angle_gamma   90.00
#
_symmetry.space_group_name_H-M   'P 1'
#
loop_
_entity.id
_entity.type
_entity.pdbx_description
1 polymer ?
#
loop_
_entity_poly.entity_id
_entity_poly.type
_entity_poly.pdbx_seq_one_letter_code
_entity_poly.pdbx_strand_id
1 'polypeptide(L)'
;MAGLLVDIILCRDWFILILILTLGNSAVSHVNGRAFFVFGDSLVDNGNNNYLMTTARADAPPYGIDYPTHRPTGRFSNGLNIPDIISEHMGWEATLPYLSPELRGQNLLVGANFASAGVGILNDTGIQFVNIIRIPSQLDNFKEYQRRVRELIGYKERKKLVKQALVLITLGGNDFVNNYYLVPNSARSQQFTLQEYVPFLITEYKKILKRLYRLGARRVLVTGTGPLGCVPAELAYYSRNGECAEELQLAASLFNPQLVQMIDKLNTEIGHIAFIAANTNQMNMDFISNPRAFGFTTSKIACCGQGPYNGVGLCTAVSNLCPNRDEYVFWDPFHPSERANRLIVQQILTGGATNATVAADFICRRFEAVSTKLTEANYAIDNTYLLFSAYLVFAMQLGFAMLCAGSVRAKNTMNIMLTNVLDAAAGGLSYYLFGWNLTASAARPNPQGSYHYGQINITRTIKLVNSAGKVDGKLRYAINGISHENTETPLKLAEYFGVADKVFKYDLLKDQPPTDTEQITIAPNVINATFRNFVEIIFENHEKSVQSWHLGGYAFFAVAIEPGKWTPDKRKNYNLLDAVSRNTIQVYPKSWAAIMTTLDNAGMWILRSMISERQYLGQQLYISVLSPARSLRDEYNIPDNDPLCGIVKDLPMPKPYTA
;
A
#
# COMPACT_ATOMS: atom_id res chain seq x y z
N MET A 1 -60.69 -6.98 5.21
CA MET A 1 -60.23 -6.59 3.85
C MET A 1 -60.23 -5.06 3.77
N ALA A 2 -59.34 -4.47 2.97
CA ALA A 2 -59.25 -3.03 2.66
C ALA A 2 -58.48 -2.08 3.61
N GLY A 3 -57.66 -2.59 4.54
CA GLY A 3 -56.75 -1.76 5.35
C GLY A 3 -55.27 -1.79 4.95
N LEU A 4 -54.80 -2.91 4.38
CA LEU A 4 -53.37 -3.13 4.07
C LEU A 4 -52.97 -2.87 2.60
N LEU A 5 -53.90 -2.38 1.77
CA LEU A 5 -53.70 -2.18 0.32
C LEU A 5 -53.82 -0.72 -0.14
N VAL A 6 -54.27 0.19 0.72
CA VAL A 6 -54.46 1.63 0.37
C VAL A 6 -53.21 2.45 0.67
N ASP A 7 -52.45 2.10 1.72
CA ASP A 7 -51.22 2.84 2.10
C ASP A 7 -50.01 2.54 1.18
N ILE A 8 -50.02 1.40 0.47
CA ILE A 8 -48.95 1.02 -0.46
C ILE A 8 -49.13 1.67 -1.84
N ILE A 9 -50.36 2.03 -2.22
CA ILE A 9 -50.68 2.61 -3.54
C ILE A 9 -50.53 4.14 -3.52
N LEU A 10 -50.90 4.81 -2.42
CA LEU A 10 -50.75 6.27 -2.28
C LEU A 10 -49.28 6.72 -2.17
N CYS A 11 -48.38 5.88 -1.67
CA CYS A 11 -46.95 6.20 -1.55
C CYS A 11 -46.20 6.06 -2.90
N ARG A 12 -46.73 5.25 -3.83
CA ARG A 12 -46.09 4.99 -5.14
C ARG A 12 -46.36 6.11 -6.15
N ASP A 13 -47.57 6.69 -6.13
CA ASP A 13 -47.97 7.68 -7.14
C ASP A 13 -47.42 9.09 -6.85
N TRP A 14 -47.14 9.41 -5.58
CA TRP A 14 -46.47 10.67 -5.19
C TRP A 14 -44.96 10.66 -5.45
N PHE A 15 -44.29 9.51 -5.32
CA PHE A 15 -42.86 9.39 -5.62
C PHE A 15 -42.57 9.53 -7.12
N ILE A 16 -43.46 9.01 -7.97
CA ILE A 16 -43.30 9.06 -9.43
C ILE A 16 -43.58 10.47 -9.96
N LEU A 17 -44.53 11.22 -9.38
CA LEU A 17 -44.81 12.60 -9.80
C LEU A 17 -43.71 13.59 -9.37
N ILE A 18 -43.04 13.38 -8.23
CA ILE A 18 -41.89 14.18 -7.78
C ILE A 18 -40.62 13.85 -8.58
N LEU A 19 -40.46 12.61 -9.07
CA LEU A 19 -39.35 12.25 -9.95
C LEU A 19 -39.51 12.81 -11.37
N ILE A 20 -40.75 12.97 -11.84
CA ILE A 20 -41.09 13.43 -13.20
C ILE A 20 -41.29 14.95 -13.27
N LEU A 21 -41.66 15.61 -12.17
CA LEU A 21 -41.62 17.07 -12.05
C LEU A 21 -40.19 17.55 -11.80
N THR A 22 -39.43 17.55 -12.89
CA THR A 22 -38.51 18.63 -13.22
C THR A 22 -37.15 18.57 -12.48
N LEU A 23 -36.09 17.96 -12.99
CA LEU A 23 -35.74 17.63 -14.38
C LEU A 23 -36.00 18.76 -15.40
N GLY A 24 -36.24 19.99 -14.91
CA GLY A 24 -36.53 21.20 -15.67
C GLY A 24 -35.60 22.33 -15.29
N ASN A 25 -34.32 22.01 -15.09
CA ASN A 25 -33.22 22.89 -15.43
C ASN A 25 -31.98 22.01 -15.44
N SER A 26 -31.50 21.74 -16.65
CA SER A 26 -30.22 21.10 -16.90
C SER A 26 -29.11 21.95 -16.28
N ALA A 27 -28.84 21.73 -14.99
CA ALA A 27 -27.51 21.96 -14.47
C ALA A 27 -26.64 20.91 -15.15
N VAL A 28 -26.12 21.27 -16.32
CA VAL A 28 -24.86 20.74 -16.82
C VAL A 28 -23.97 20.69 -15.60
N SER A 29 -23.66 19.48 -15.13
CA SER A 29 -22.63 19.28 -14.15
C SER A 29 -21.33 19.63 -14.88
N HIS A 30 -20.98 20.92 -14.92
CA HIS A 30 -19.60 21.31 -15.09
C HIS A 30 -18.87 20.66 -13.92
N VAL A 31 -18.22 19.54 -14.17
CA VAL A 31 -17.13 19.07 -13.32
C VAL A 31 -16.20 20.27 -13.24
N ASN A 32 -16.20 20.96 -12.11
CA ASN A 32 -15.32 22.09 -11.88
C ASN A 32 -13.92 21.48 -11.78
N GLY A 33 -13.24 21.34 -12.92
CA GLY A 33 -11.94 20.71 -13.05
C GLY A 33 -10.97 21.34 -12.05
N ARG A 34 -10.12 20.53 -11.43
CA ARG A 34 -9.04 21.09 -10.60
C ARG A 34 -8.11 21.84 -11.55
N ALA A 35 -7.64 23.02 -11.15
CA ALA A 35 -6.66 23.75 -11.96
C ALA A 35 -5.43 22.86 -12.24
N PHE A 36 -4.83 23.00 -13.41
CA PHE A 36 -3.65 22.23 -13.81
C PHE A 36 -2.46 23.16 -14.11
N PHE A 37 -1.33 22.92 -13.45
CA PHE A 37 -0.10 23.67 -13.68
C PHE A 37 1.00 22.79 -14.24
N VAL A 38 1.60 23.22 -15.34
CA VAL A 38 2.62 22.44 -16.05
C VAL A 38 3.93 23.21 -16.07
N PHE A 39 5.02 22.55 -15.73
CA PHE A 39 6.38 23.09 -15.75
C PHE A 39 7.29 22.11 -16.49
N GLY A 40 8.36 22.60 -17.09
CA GLY A 40 9.36 21.75 -17.71
C GLY A 40 9.74 22.14 -19.12
N ASP A 41 10.05 21.12 -19.92
CA ASP A 41 10.65 21.22 -21.25
C ASP A 41 9.67 20.95 -22.40
N SER A 42 10.21 20.63 -23.58
CA SER A 42 9.48 20.41 -24.82
C SER A 42 8.49 19.25 -24.76
N LEU A 43 8.69 18.26 -23.88
CA LEU A 43 7.78 17.12 -23.74
C LEU A 43 6.39 17.53 -23.25
N VAL A 44 6.29 18.70 -22.62
CA VAL A 44 5.04 19.20 -22.05
C VAL A 44 4.75 20.64 -22.49
N ASP A 45 5.56 21.26 -23.35
CA ASP A 45 5.30 22.60 -23.90
C ASP A 45 4.12 22.56 -24.89
N ASN A 46 3.20 23.50 -24.74
CA ASN A 46 2.02 23.66 -25.59
C ASN A 46 2.04 24.96 -26.39
N GLY A 47 3.17 25.66 -26.44
CA GLY A 47 3.40 26.80 -27.34
C GLY A 47 3.95 28.06 -26.69
N ASN A 48 4.58 28.01 -25.50
CA ASN A 48 5.24 29.20 -24.93
C ASN A 48 6.38 29.68 -25.83
N ASN A 49 7.13 28.75 -26.43
CA ASN A 49 8.25 29.08 -27.30
C ASN A 49 7.86 29.83 -28.58
N ASN A 50 6.59 29.78 -29.00
CA ASN A 50 6.07 30.53 -30.16
C ASN A 50 6.15 32.05 -29.93
N TYR A 51 6.13 32.49 -28.67
CA TYR A 51 6.21 33.90 -28.27
C TYR A 51 7.65 34.39 -28.02
N LEU A 52 8.66 33.54 -28.24
CA LEU A 52 10.07 33.82 -27.97
C LEU A 52 10.90 33.77 -29.24
N MET A 53 11.90 34.64 -29.38
CA MET A 53 12.90 34.53 -30.45
C MET A 53 13.87 33.38 -30.15
N THR A 54 13.54 32.17 -30.60
CA THR A 54 14.28 30.93 -30.32
C THR A 54 14.25 29.98 -31.51
N THR A 55 15.22 29.08 -31.58
CA THR A 55 15.26 27.96 -32.53
C THR A 55 14.52 26.73 -32.01
N ALA A 56 14.19 26.65 -30.72
CA ALA A 56 13.41 25.56 -30.14
C ALA A 56 11.91 25.81 -30.31
N ARG A 57 11.39 25.66 -31.54
CA ARG A 57 9.96 25.84 -31.86
C ARG A 57 9.37 24.65 -32.60
N ALA A 58 8.07 24.43 -32.37
CA ALA A 58 7.23 23.46 -33.08
C ALA A 58 5.97 24.16 -33.66
N ASP A 59 6.15 25.37 -34.20
CA ASP A 59 5.11 26.27 -34.74
C ASP A 59 4.99 26.21 -36.27
N ALA A 60 5.64 25.24 -36.92
CA ALA A 60 5.62 25.06 -38.37
C ALA A 60 5.18 23.62 -38.75
N PRO A 61 4.56 23.41 -39.94
CA PRO A 61 4.26 22.08 -40.43
C PRO A 61 5.53 21.20 -40.56
N PRO A 62 5.44 19.88 -40.30
CA PRO A 62 4.22 19.10 -40.09
C PRO A 62 3.77 18.94 -38.62
N TYR A 63 4.30 19.72 -37.66
CA TYR A 63 3.81 19.66 -36.28
C TYR A 63 2.32 19.99 -36.18
N GLY A 64 1.59 19.28 -35.32
CA GLY A 64 0.14 19.47 -35.15
C GLY A 64 -0.73 18.94 -36.30
N ILE A 65 -0.18 18.11 -37.20
CA ILE A 65 -0.94 17.50 -38.31
C ILE A 65 -2.15 16.68 -37.84
N ASP A 66 -2.07 16.02 -36.69
CA ASP A 66 -3.17 15.23 -36.10
C ASP A 66 -3.86 15.98 -34.95
N TYR A 67 -3.41 17.19 -34.62
CA TYR A 67 -4.13 18.05 -33.67
C TYR A 67 -5.51 18.40 -34.24
N PRO A 68 -6.58 18.59 -33.42
CA PRO A 68 -7.94 18.81 -33.92
C PRO A 68 -8.11 19.95 -34.94
N THR A 69 -7.24 20.95 -34.93
CA THR A 69 -7.26 22.06 -35.91
C THR A 69 -6.39 21.83 -37.14
N HIS A 70 -5.63 20.73 -37.18
CA HIS A 70 -4.61 20.39 -38.19
C HIS A 70 -3.57 21.50 -38.40
N ARG A 71 -3.31 22.30 -37.37
CA ARG A 71 -2.36 23.43 -37.39
C ARG A 71 -1.28 23.24 -36.33
N PRO A 72 -0.05 23.69 -36.61
CA PRO A 72 1.00 23.73 -35.60
C PRO A 72 0.58 24.60 -34.42
N THR A 73 0.71 24.07 -33.21
CA THR A 73 0.39 24.79 -31.97
C THR A 73 1.62 25.12 -31.12
N GLY A 74 2.81 24.64 -31.49
CA GLY A 74 3.99 24.69 -30.62
C GLY A 74 4.16 23.45 -29.71
N ARG A 75 3.39 22.38 -29.95
CA ARG A 75 3.59 21.07 -29.31
C ARG A 75 4.60 20.26 -30.11
N PHE A 76 5.60 19.71 -29.44
CA PHE A 76 6.60 18.84 -30.05
C PHE A 76 6.04 17.42 -30.25
N SER A 77 5.00 17.30 -31.05
CA SER A 77 4.34 16.03 -31.42
C SER A 77 3.51 16.21 -32.70
N ASN A 78 2.99 15.12 -33.25
CA ASN A 78 2.01 15.17 -34.34
C ASN A 78 0.66 15.77 -33.90
N GLY A 79 0.31 15.67 -32.62
CA GLY A 79 -0.96 16.17 -32.08
C GLY A 79 -0.85 16.55 -30.60
N LEU A 80 -1.59 15.86 -29.74
CA LEU A 80 -1.62 16.10 -28.30
C LEU A 80 -0.35 15.61 -27.59
N ASN A 81 0.10 16.39 -26.59
CA ASN A 81 1.21 16.01 -25.71
C ASN A 81 0.69 15.53 -24.34
N ILE A 82 1.61 15.17 -23.43
CA ILE A 82 1.27 14.58 -22.12
C ILE A 82 0.24 15.42 -21.33
N PRO A 83 0.43 16.74 -21.10
CA PRO A 83 -0.57 17.57 -20.42
C PRO A 83 -1.96 17.56 -21.05
N ASP A 84 -2.04 17.58 -22.37
CA ASP A 84 -3.34 17.61 -23.05
C ASP A 84 -4.08 16.30 -22.81
N ILE A 85 -3.39 15.18 -22.95
CA ILE A 85 -3.98 13.85 -22.78
C ILE A 85 -4.37 13.60 -21.32
N ILE A 86 -3.60 14.12 -20.35
CA ILE A 86 -4.00 14.12 -18.94
C ILE A 86 -5.30 14.94 -18.75
N SER A 87 -5.39 16.11 -19.38
CA SER A 87 -6.58 16.96 -19.30
C SER A 87 -7.79 16.25 -19.93
N GLU A 88 -7.60 15.62 -21.09
CA GLU A 88 -8.61 14.82 -21.79
C GLU A 88 -9.13 13.67 -20.92
N HIS A 89 -8.24 12.86 -20.32
CA HIS A 89 -8.61 11.76 -19.44
C HIS A 89 -9.35 12.22 -18.18
N MET A 90 -9.04 13.42 -17.68
CA MET A 90 -9.67 13.98 -16.50
C MET A 90 -10.98 14.73 -16.82
N GLY A 91 -11.35 14.86 -18.10
CA GLY A 91 -12.47 15.69 -18.53
C GLY A 91 -12.26 17.18 -18.23
N TRP A 92 -11.01 17.64 -18.24
CA TRP A 92 -10.63 19.03 -17.99
C TRP A 92 -10.38 19.79 -19.30
N GLU A 93 -10.56 21.11 -19.25
CA GLU A 93 -10.14 21.97 -20.34
C GLU A 93 -8.60 22.00 -20.43
N ALA A 94 -8.08 22.00 -21.66
CA ALA A 94 -6.65 22.04 -21.90
C ALA A 94 -6.06 23.38 -21.42
N THR A 95 -4.95 23.32 -20.69
CA THR A 95 -4.26 24.54 -20.24
C THR A 95 -3.72 25.34 -21.42
N LEU A 96 -3.72 26.67 -21.30
CA LEU A 96 -3.08 27.57 -22.26
C LEU A 96 -1.61 27.84 -21.89
N PRO A 97 -0.74 28.15 -22.87
CA PRO A 97 0.61 28.61 -22.57
C PRO A 97 0.56 29.92 -21.79
N TYR A 98 1.44 30.08 -20.81
CA TYR A 98 1.50 31.26 -19.94
C TYR A 98 1.61 32.58 -20.72
N LEU A 99 2.38 32.57 -21.81
CA LEU A 99 2.58 33.74 -22.67
C LEU A 99 1.42 34.02 -23.64
N SER A 100 0.39 33.16 -23.69
CA SER A 100 -0.75 33.38 -24.56
C SER A 100 -1.54 34.63 -24.14
N PRO A 101 -1.92 35.51 -25.09
CA PRO A 101 -2.82 36.62 -24.82
C PRO A 101 -4.23 36.17 -24.41
N GLU A 102 -4.59 34.91 -24.71
CA GLU A 102 -5.88 34.31 -24.35
C GLU A 102 -5.93 33.83 -22.89
N LEU A 103 -4.78 33.69 -22.21
CA LEU A 103 -4.73 33.32 -20.80
C LEU A 103 -5.11 34.54 -19.94
N ARG A 104 -6.40 34.87 -19.89
CA ARG A 104 -6.97 36.01 -19.14
C ARG A 104 -8.39 35.69 -18.65
N GLY A 105 -8.89 36.47 -17.70
CA GLY A 105 -10.24 36.27 -17.17
C GLY A 105 -10.44 34.86 -16.60
N GLN A 106 -11.56 34.21 -16.93
CA GLN A 106 -11.89 32.87 -16.42
C GLN A 106 -10.91 31.78 -16.89
N ASN A 107 -10.20 31.96 -18.01
CA ASN A 107 -9.19 31.00 -18.48
C ASN A 107 -8.04 30.85 -17.46
N LEU A 108 -7.82 31.86 -16.61
CA LEU A 108 -6.88 31.73 -15.50
C LEU A 108 -7.32 30.65 -14.49
N LEU A 109 -8.60 30.30 -14.38
CA LEU A 109 -9.08 29.32 -13.40
C LEU A 109 -8.83 27.87 -13.81
N VAL A 110 -8.68 27.61 -15.12
CA VAL A 110 -8.31 26.30 -15.69
C VAL A 110 -6.88 25.92 -15.29
N GLY A 111 -6.00 26.91 -15.18
CA GLY A 111 -4.57 26.70 -14.93
C GLY A 111 -3.73 27.27 -16.06
N ALA A 112 -2.46 26.90 -16.11
CA ALA A 112 -1.52 27.42 -17.11
C ALA A 112 -0.34 26.49 -17.30
N ASN A 113 0.17 26.48 -18.52
CA ASN A 113 1.41 25.81 -18.87
C ASN A 113 2.57 26.80 -18.91
N PHE A 114 3.56 26.58 -18.05
CA PHE A 114 4.77 27.39 -17.92
C PHE A 114 5.99 26.76 -18.59
N ALA A 115 5.85 25.56 -19.16
CA ALA A 115 6.95 24.83 -19.77
C ALA A 115 7.50 25.54 -21.00
N SER A 116 8.77 25.28 -21.32
CA SER A 116 9.47 25.90 -22.44
C SER A 116 10.51 24.94 -23.01
N ALA A 117 10.45 24.70 -24.31
CA ALA A 117 11.36 23.77 -24.97
C ALA A 117 12.83 24.16 -24.81
N GLY A 118 13.69 23.14 -24.65
CA GLY A 118 15.14 23.28 -24.49
C GLY A 118 15.63 23.48 -23.06
N VAL A 119 14.74 23.68 -22.08
CA VAL A 119 15.14 23.89 -20.68
C VAL A 119 15.57 22.59 -19.98
N GLY A 120 16.53 22.70 -19.07
CA GLY A 120 16.91 21.64 -18.13
C GLY A 120 16.71 22.03 -16.66
N ILE A 121 17.20 21.18 -15.78
CA ILE A 121 17.36 21.43 -14.34
C ILE A 121 18.34 22.59 -14.13
N LEU A 122 19.44 22.59 -14.89
CA LEU A 122 20.48 23.61 -14.78
C LEU A 122 20.17 24.84 -15.62
N ASN A 123 20.65 26.00 -15.15
CA ASN A 123 20.36 27.28 -15.79
C ASN A 123 21.16 27.52 -17.08
N ASP A 124 22.29 26.83 -17.24
CA ASP A 124 23.14 26.84 -18.43
C ASP A 124 22.72 25.82 -19.49
N THR A 125 21.83 24.89 -19.16
CA THR A 125 21.26 23.94 -20.13
C THR A 125 20.40 24.68 -21.17
N GLY A 126 20.55 24.32 -22.45
CA GLY A 126 19.74 24.88 -23.54
C GLY A 126 20.20 26.24 -24.07
N ILE A 127 21.44 26.66 -23.77
CA ILE A 127 21.99 27.95 -24.22
C ILE A 127 22.03 28.11 -25.74
N GLN A 128 22.17 27.01 -26.48
CA GLN A 128 22.15 26.95 -27.95
C GLN A 128 20.82 27.39 -28.56
N PHE A 129 19.73 27.42 -27.78
CA PHE A 129 18.40 27.82 -28.24
C PHE A 129 18.12 29.32 -28.05
N VAL A 130 19.12 30.11 -27.65
CA VAL A 130 19.06 31.57 -27.48
C VAL A 130 18.09 32.00 -26.36
N ASN A 131 16.79 32.04 -26.64
CA ASN A 131 15.79 32.55 -25.70
C ASN A 131 14.81 31.44 -25.27
N ILE A 132 14.95 30.98 -24.02
CA ILE A 132 14.10 29.95 -23.42
C ILE A 132 13.67 30.37 -22.00
N ILE A 133 12.51 29.90 -21.55
CA ILE A 133 12.03 30.18 -20.18
C ILE A 133 12.64 29.16 -19.22
N ARG A 134 13.74 29.57 -18.59
CA ARG A 134 14.44 28.74 -17.59
C ARG A 134 13.57 28.46 -16.37
N ILE A 135 13.81 27.35 -15.67
CA ILE A 135 12.95 26.93 -14.56
C ILE A 135 12.76 27.99 -13.45
N PRO A 136 13.80 28.74 -13.02
CA PRO A 136 13.58 29.87 -12.11
C PRO A 136 12.56 30.88 -12.64
N SER A 137 12.62 31.19 -13.94
CA SER A 137 11.69 32.09 -14.63
C SER A 137 10.29 31.49 -14.78
N GLN A 138 10.16 30.18 -15.03
CA GLN A 138 8.86 29.49 -15.01
C GLN A 138 8.19 29.60 -13.63
N LEU A 139 8.97 29.44 -12.54
CA LEU A 139 8.48 29.59 -11.17
C LEU A 139 8.13 31.04 -10.83
N ASP A 140 8.81 32.03 -11.41
CA ASP A 140 8.47 33.44 -11.25
C ASP A 140 7.24 33.83 -12.07
N ASN A 141 7.08 33.30 -13.28
CA ASN A 141 5.83 33.37 -14.05
C ASN A 141 4.66 32.75 -13.28
N PHE A 142 4.88 31.67 -12.52
CA PHE A 142 3.85 31.09 -11.67
C PHE A 142 3.47 32.00 -10.50
N LYS A 143 4.43 32.72 -9.89
CA LYS A 143 4.10 33.74 -8.86
C LYS A 143 3.26 34.86 -9.45
N GLU A 144 3.62 35.33 -10.64
CA GLU A 144 2.91 36.38 -11.34
C GLU A 144 1.49 35.92 -11.75
N TYR A 145 1.35 34.72 -12.29
CA TYR A 145 0.06 34.08 -12.52
C TYR A 145 -0.79 34.04 -11.23
N GLN A 146 -0.21 33.66 -10.09
CA GLN A 146 -0.93 33.66 -8.82
C GLN A 146 -1.39 35.06 -8.39
N ARG A 147 -0.65 36.12 -8.72
CA ARG A 147 -1.06 37.51 -8.51
C ARG A 147 -2.28 37.85 -9.37
N ARG A 148 -2.24 37.51 -10.66
CA ARG A 148 -3.33 37.72 -11.61
C ARG A 148 -4.62 36.99 -11.20
N VAL A 149 -4.50 35.73 -10.73
CA VAL A 149 -5.65 34.95 -10.23
C VAL A 149 -6.20 35.53 -8.93
N ARG A 150 -5.32 36.01 -8.03
CA ARG A 150 -5.75 36.68 -6.79
C ARG A 150 -6.60 37.91 -7.08
N GLU A 151 -6.28 38.67 -8.12
CA GLU A 151 -7.06 39.83 -8.54
C GLU A 151 -8.45 39.45 -9.04
N LEU A 152 -8.62 38.22 -9.56
CA LEU A 152 -9.91 37.73 -10.06
C LEU A 152 -10.81 37.13 -8.97
N ILE A 153 -10.25 36.28 -8.09
CA ILE A 153 -11.04 35.47 -7.15
C ILE A 153 -10.72 35.72 -5.67
N GLY A 154 -9.78 36.62 -5.37
CA GLY A 154 -9.35 36.90 -4.00
C GLY A 154 -8.28 35.93 -3.47
N TYR A 155 -7.70 36.29 -2.31
CA TYR A 155 -6.53 35.60 -1.76
C TYR A 155 -6.80 34.17 -1.27
N LYS A 156 -7.95 33.95 -0.62
CA LYS A 156 -8.31 32.68 0.04
C LYS A 156 -8.66 31.62 -1.00
N GLU A 157 -9.46 31.97 -1.99
CA GLU A 157 -9.90 31.14 -3.09
C GLU A 157 -8.71 30.77 -3.98
N ARG A 158 -7.84 31.74 -4.30
CA ARG A 158 -6.58 31.45 -5.00
C ARG A 158 -5.68 30.49 -4.22
N LYS A 159 -5.63 30.59 -2.88
CA LYS A 159 -4.87 29.63 -2.04
C LYS A 159 -5.42 28.22 -2.15
N LYS A 160 -6.75 28.10 -2.15
CA LYS A 160 -7.47 26.84 -2.30
C LYS A 160 -7.23 26.24 -3.68
N LEU A 161 -7.36 27.05 -4.74
CA LEU A 161 -7.11 26.67 -6.13
C LEU A 161 -5.70 26.08 -6.29
N VAL A 162 -4.66 26.80 -5.85
CA VAL A 162 -3.27 26.32 -5.96
C VAL A 162 -3.00 25.07 -5.14
N LYS A 163 -3.58 24.97 -3.93
CA LYS A 163 -3.40 23.79 -3.07
C LYS A 163 -4.08 22.53 -3.63
N GLN A 164 -5.21 22.70 -4.32
CA GLN A 164 -6.01 21.60 -4.86
C GLN A 164 -5.60 21.20 -6.28
N ALA A 165 -4.91 22.08 -7.00
CA ALA A 165 -4.42 21.88 -8.36
C ALA A 165 -3.55 20.63 -8.50
N LEU A 166 -3.59 20.03 -9.70
CA LEU A 166 -2.56 19.10 -10.13
C LEU A 166 -1.37 19.91 -10.67
N VAL A 167 -0.16 19.45 -10.40
CA VAL A 167 1.06 20.03 -10.96
C VAL A 167 1.85 18.94 -11.66
N LEU A 168 2.30 19.19 -12.88
CA LEU A 168 3.22 18.33 -13.63
C LEU A 168 4.54 19.08 -13.82
N ILE A 169 5.67 18.42 -13.54
CA ILE A 169 7.01 18.93 -13.83
C ILE A 169 7.85 17.87 -14.53
N THR A 170 8.39 18.22 -15.70
CA THR A 170 9.32 17.37 -16.48
C THR A 170 10.66 18.04 -16.68
N LEU A 171 11.75 17.39 -16.27
CA LEU A 171 13.12 17.90 -16.40
C LEU A 171 14.13 16.76 -16.44
N GLY A 172 15.31 17.06 -16.98
CA GLY A 172 16.51 16.21 -16.89
C GLY A 172 17.05 15.76 -18.24
N GLY A 173 16.18 15.52 -19.24
CA GLY A 173 16.62 15.03 -20.55
C GLY A 173 17.60 15.98 -21.24
N ASN A 174 17.27 17.28 -21.24
CA ASN A 174 18.12 18.32 -21.81
C ASN A 174 19.44 18.50 -21.07
N ASP A 175 19.53 18.20 -19.77
CA ASP A 175 20.80 18.32 -19.03
C ASP A 175 21.83 17.28 -19.49
N PHE A 176 21.36 16.15 -20.02
CA PHE A 176 22.23 15.16 -20.65
C PHE A 176 22.45 15.48 -22.12
N VAL A 177 21.39 15.48 -22.94
CA VAL A 177 21.48 15.60 -24.41
C VAL A 177 21.96 16.98 -24.84
N ASN A 178 21.42 18.03 -24.23
CA ASN A 178 21.61 19.42 -24.63
C ASN A 178 22.61 20.17 -23.75
N ASN A 179 23.36 19.47 -22.89
CA ASN A 179 24.43 20.04 -22.08
C ASN A 179 25.62 19.07 -21.92
N TYR A 180 25.47 17.97 -21.17
CA TYR A 180 26.58 17.05 -20.89
C TYR A 180 27.15 16.36 -22.15
N TYR A 181 26.30 15.87 -23.04
CA TYR A 181 26.65 15.13 -24.26
C TYR A 181 26.49 15.97 -25.55
N LEU A 182 26.20 17.27 -25.45
CA LEU A 182 25.91 18.12 -26.61
C LEU A 182 27.05 18.12 -27.66
N VAL A 183 28.30 18.13 -27.19
CA VAL A 183 29.50 18.01 -28.02
C VAL A 183 30.52 17.13 -27.31
N PRO A 184 31.44 16.47 -28.05
CA PRO A 184 32.58 15.80 -27.44
C PRO A 184 33.35 16.76 -26.52
N ASN A 185 33.62 16.33 -25.29
CA ASN A 185 34.30 17.14 -24.26
C ASN A 185 33.58 18.46 -23.95
N SER A 186 32.26 18.42 -23.75
CA SER A 186 31.50 19.58 -23.28
C SER A 186 32.07 20.16 -21.98
N ALA A 187 31.81 21.44 -21.72
CA ALA A 187 32.25 22.07 -20.47
C ALA A 187 31.79 21.30 -19.22
N ARG A 188 30.62 20.65 -19.28
CA ARG A 188 30.10 19.82 -18.18
C ARG A 188 30.77 18.45 -18.08
N SER A 189 31.05 17.79 -19.20
CA SER A 189 31.76 16.50 -19.16
C SER A 189 33.22 16.64 -18.75
N GLN A 190 33.83 17.81 -18.96
CA GLN A 190 35.17 18.14 -18.44
C GLN A 190 35.16 18.48 -16.95
N GLN A 191 34.06 19.04 -16.44
CA GLN A 191 33.95 19.44 -15.04
C GLN A 191 33.58 18.28 -14.11
N PHE A 192 32.75 17.35 -14.59
CA PHE A 192 32.22 16.26 -13.77
C PHE A 192 32.24 14.94 -14.53
N THR A 193 32.64 13.87 -13.84
CA THR A 193 32.31 12.51 -14.28
C THR A 193 30.80 12.30 -14.21
N LEU A 194 30.28 11.31 -14.95
CA LEU A 194 28.84 11.03 -14.95
C LEU A 194 28.34 10.68 -13.54
N GLN A 195 29.14 9.97 -12.76
CA GLN A 195 28.85 9.58 -11.37
C GLN A 195 28.78 10.76 -10.41
N GLU A 196 29.46 11.88 -10.71
CA GLU A 196 29.39 13.13 -9.92
C GLU A 196 28.28 14.06 -10.44
N TYR A 197 28.09 14.09 -11.75
CA TYR A 197 27.12 14.95 -12.41
C TYR A 197 25.67 14.58 -12.04
N VAL A 198 25.34 13.30 -11.98
CA VAL A 198 23.99 12.84 -11.62
C VAL A 198 23.59 13.29 -10.21
N PRO A 199 24.36 13.03 -9.13
CA PRO A 199 24.06 13.57 -7.79
C PRO A 199 23.95 15.10 -7.74
N PHE A 200 24.76 15.80 -8.54
CA PHE A 200 24.67 17.26 -8.67
C PHE A 200 23.31 17.69 -9.24
N LEU A 201 22.87 17.09 -10.35
CA LEU A 201 21.53 17.34 -10.93
C LEU A 201 20.41 17.04 -9.93
N ILE A 202 20.49 15.93 -9.20
CA ILE A 202 19.49 15.55 -8.20
C ILE A 202 19.41 16.59 -7.07
N THR A 203 20.54 17.15 -6.67
CA THR A 203 20.60 18.22 -5.66
C THR A 203 19.95 19.51 -6.15
N GLU A 204 20.22 19.93 -7.40
CA GLU A 204 19.58 21.10 -7.98
C GLU A 204 18.08 20.90 -8.20
N TYR A 205 17.67 19.70 -8.65
CA TYR A 205 16.24 19.38 -8.82
C TYR A 205 15.50 19.42 -7.47
N LYS A 206 16.12 18.92 -6.38
CA LYS A 206 15.54 19.04 -5.03
C LYS A 206 15.26 20.50 -4.65
N LYS A 207 16.14 21.44 -5.00
CA LYS A 207 15.93 22.88 -4.74
C LYS A 207 14.73 23.43 -5.50
N ILE A 208 14.58 23.04 -6.76
CA ILE A 208 13.43 23.40 -7.61
C ILE A 208 12.12 22.90 -6.98
N LEU A 209 12.05 21.60 -6.62
CA LEU A 209 10.85 21.03 -6.00
C LEU A 209 10.52 21.70 -4.66
N LYS A 210 11.53 22.00 -3.82
CA LYS A 210 11.32 22.76 -2.57
C LYS A 210 10.76 24.16 -2.83
N ARG A 211 11.23 24.85 -3.89
CA ARG A 211 10.68 26.16 -4.27
C ARG A 211 9.23 26.04 -4.74
N LEU A 212 8.91 25.05 -5.57
CA LEU A 212 7.55 24.78 -6.03
C LEU A 212 6.59 24.47 -4.87
N TYR A 213 7.03 23.69 -3.87
CA TYR A 213 6.26 23.43 -2.65
C TYR A 213 6.01 24.71 -1.84
N ARG A 214 7.01 25.59 -1.70
CA ARG A 214 6.86 26.90 -1.04
C ARG A 214 5.85 27.80 -1.75
N LEU A 215 5.73 27.68 -3.08
CA LEU A 215 4.75 28.39 -3.89
C LEU A 215 3.32 27.86 -3.76
N GLY A 216 3.10 26.78 -3.01
CA GLY A 216 1.78 26.28 -2.65
C GLY A 216 1.38 24.95 -3.29
N ALA A 217 2.20 24.40 -4.19
CA ALA A 217 1.93 23.11 -4.83
C ALA A 217 1.92 21.98 -3.80
N ARG A 218 0.92 21.09 -3.88
CA ARG A 218 0.76 19.95 -2.95
C ARG A 218 0.51 18.60 -3.63
N ARG A 219 0.27 18.58 -4.94
CA ARG A 219 0.01 17.38 -5.73
C ARG A 219 0.84 17.48 -6.99
N VAL A 220 2.09 17.06 -6.89
CA VAL A 220 3.09 17.27 -7.94
C VAL A 220 3.50 15.94 -8.53
N LEU A 221 3.19 15.73 -9.80
CA LEU A 221 3.73 14.66 -10.62
C LEU A 221 5.09 15.10 -11.17
N VAL A 222 6.13 14.35 -10.85
CA VAL A 222 7.51 14.63 -11.26
C VAL A 222 7.93 13.53 -12.22
N THR A 223 8.22 13.87 -13.47
CA THR A 223 8.76 12.90 -14.44
C THR A 223 10.29 12.93 -14.40
N GLY A 224 10.88 11.74 -14.57
CA GLY A 224 12.31 11.57 -14.79
C GLY A 224 12.69 11.72 -16.27
N THR A 225 13.90 11.29 -16.61
CA THR A 225 14.32 11.24 -18.01
C THR A 225 13.64 10.09 -18.74
N GLY A 226 13.40 10.27 -20.03
CA GLY A 226 13.08 9.16 -20.93
C GLY A 226 14.32 8.29 -21.25
N PRO A 227 14.21 7.39 -22.23
CA PRO A 227 15.27 6.49 -22.66
C PRO A 227 16.25 7.22 -23.57
N LEU A 228 17.14 8.00 -22.96
CA LEU A 228 18.02 8.95 -23.64
C LEU A 228 18.78 8.31 -24.80
N GLY A 229 19.43 7.16 -24.58
CA GLY A 229 20.23 6.51 -25.63
C GLY A 229 19.42 5.88 -26.77
N CYS A 230 18.10 5.77 -26.64
CA CYS A 230 17.25 5.08 -27.61
C CYS A 230 16.47 6.04 -28.53
N VAL A 231 16.56 7.35 -28.33
CA VAL A 231 15.85 8.30 -29.19
C VAL A 231 16.52 8.37 -30.58
N PRO A 232 15.77 8.61 -31.68
CA PRO A 232 16.32 8.50 -33.03
C PRO A 232 17.53 9.40 -33.31
N ALA A 233 17.63 10.58 -32.68
CA ALA A 233 18.82 11.43 -32.80
C ALA A 233 20.09 10.75 -32.29
N GLU A 234 20.00 10.10 -31.12
CA GLU A 234 21.13 9.42 -30.50
C GLU A 234 21.47 8.13 -31.26
N LEU A 235 20.46 7.45 -31.82
CA LEU A 235 20.69 6.35 -32.75
C LEU A 235 21.39 6.83 -34.03
N ALA A 236 21.00 7.96 -34.60
CA ALA A 236 21.63 8.50 -35.80
C ALA A 236 23.12 8.83 -35.60
N TYR A 237 23.52 9.20 -34.38
CA TYR A 237 24.89 9.58 -34.06
C TYR A 237 25.75 8.43 -33.53
N TYR A 238 25.23 7.60 -32.63
CA TYR A 238 26.00 6.59 -31.89
C TYR A 238 25.77 5.15 -32.38
N SER A 239 24.64 4.85 -33.01
CA SER A 239 24.23 3.48 -33.30
C SER A 239 24.74 2.97 -34.65
N ARG A 240 25.16 1.70 -34.70
CA ARG A 240 25.55 1.00 -35.94
C ARG A 240 24.45 0.11 -36.49
N ASN A 241 23.59 -0.47 -35.65
CA ASN A 241 22.56 -1.44 -36.02
C ASN A 241 21.20 -1.22 -35.32
N GLY A 242 20.99 -0.02 -34.77
CA GLY A 242 19.79 0.40 -34.05
C GLY A 242 19.82 0.03 -32.57
N GLU A 243 21.00 -0.24 -32.00
CA GLU A 243 21.27 -0.35 -30.57
C GLU A 243 21.26 1.02 -29.88
N CYS A 244 20.71 1.09 -28.66
CA CYS A 244 20.71 2.33 -27.89
C CYS A 244 22.13 2.71 -27.46
N ALA A 245 22.43 4.01 -27.41
CA ALA A 245 23.71 4.52 -26.95
C ALA A 245 23.92 4.18 -25.46
N GLU A 246 24.93 3.35 -25.16
CA GLU A 246 25.15 2.80 -23.82
C GLU A 246 25.41 3.88 -22.76
N GLU A 247 26.23 4.90 -23.05
CA GLU A 247 26.55 5.95 -22.08
C GLU A 247 25.34 6.82 -21.72
N LEU A 248 24.52 7.20 -22.70
CA LEU A 248 23.29 7.96 -22.45
C LEU A 248 22.25 7.11 -21.71
N GLN A 249 22.18 5.81 -22.02
CA GLN A 249 21.29 4.91 -21.30
C GLN A 249 21.76 4.68 -19.85
N LEU A 250 23.07 4.62 -19.63
CA LEU A 250 23.68 4.57 -18.29
C LEU A 250 23.32 5.85 -17.51
N ALA A 251 23.42 7.03 -18.12
CA ALA A 251 23.01 8.29 -17.49
C ALA A 251 21.56 8.26 -17.00
N ALA A 252 20.63 7.79 -17.83
CA ALA A 252 19.23 7.61 -17.45
C ALA A 252 19.05 6.58 -16.31
N SER A 253 19.81 5.48 -16.33
CA SER A 253 19.76 4.44 -15.28
C SER A 253 20.31 4.91 -13.93
N LEU A 254 21.24 5.87 -13.92
CA LEU A 254 21.77 6.46 -12.71
C LEU A 254 20.84 7.54 -12.16
N PHE A 255 20.27 8.37 -13.04
CA PHE A 255 19.46 9.52 -12.67
C PHE A 255 18.08 9.14 -12.12
N ASN A 256 17.33 8.29 -12.83
CA ASN A 256 15.93 8.02 -12.48
C ASN A 256 15.76 7.39 -11.09
N PRO A 257 16.55 6.36 -10.68
CA PRO A 257 16.45 5.81 -9.33
C PRO A 257 16.79 6.83 -8.24
N GLN A 258 17.79 7.70 -8.48
CA GLN A 258 18.17 8.74 -7.51
C GLN A 258 17.11 9.83 -7.40
N LEU A 259 16.41 10.16 -8.49
CA LEU A 259 15.26 11.07 -8.47
C LEU A 259 14.14 10.53 -7.58
N VAL A 260 13.78 9.25 -7.73
CA VAL A 260 12.76 8.59 -6.89
C VAL A 260 13.19 8.64 -5.41
N GLN A 261 14.43 8.24 -5.11
CA GLN A 261 14.93 8.28 -3.73
C GLN A 261 14.95 9.70 -3.13
N MET A 262 15.29 10.72 -3.93
CA MET A 262 15.27 12.11 -3.49
C MET A 262 13.85 12.58 -3.19
N ILE A 263 12.87 12.20 -4.03
CA ILE A 263 11.45 12.50 -3.83
C ILE A 263 10.92 11.85 -2.56
N ASP A 264 11.26 10.59 -2.29
CA ASP A 264 10.85 9.88 -1.06
C ASP A 264 11.40 10.55 0.20
N LYS A 265 12.69 10.95 0.16
CA LYS A 265 13.32 11.72 1.23
C LYS A 265 12.62 13.07 1.41
N LEU A 266 12.30 13.77 0.32
CA LEU A 266 11.62 15.07 0.36
C LEU A 266 10.19 14.96 0.92
N ASN A 267 9.42 13.94 0.55
CA ASN A 267 8.10 13.67 1.12
C ASN A 267 8.19 13.33 2.61
N THR A 268 9.23 12.61 3.03
CA THR A 268 9.50 12.31 4.44
C THR A 268 9.83 13.59 5.22
N GLU A 269 10.67 14.48 4.69
CA GLU A 269 10.95 15.81 5.27
C GLU A 269 9.68 16.66 5.41
N ILE A 270 8.74 16.56 4.46
CA ILE A 270 7.48 17.32 4.44
C ILE A 270 6.42 16.74 5.39
N GLY A 271 6.49 15.46 5.72
CA GLY A 271 5.55 14.76 6.61
C GLY A 271 4.27 14.25 5.95
N HIS A 272 4.10 14.45 4.64
CA HIS A 272 3.03 13.86 3.83
C HIS A 272 3.45 13.78 2.35
N ILE A 273 2.73 13.00 1.56
CA ILE A 273 3.02 12.83 0.12
C ILE A 273 2.57 14.08 -0.63
N ALA A 274 3.53 14.87 -1.10
CA ALA A 274 3.28 16.04 -1.95
C ALA A 274 3.78 15.83 -3.39
N PHE A 275 4.77 14.96 -3.57
CA PHE A 275 5.42 14.64 -4.84
C PHE A 275 5.26 13.16 -5.16
N ILE A 276 4.98 12.84 -6.42
CA ILE A 276 4.91 11.47 -6.93
C ILE A 276 5.83 11.40 -8.15
N ALA A 277 6.77 10.45 -8.14
CA ALA A 277 7.62 10.20 -9.29
C ALA A 277 6.88 9.35 -10.34
N ALA A 278 6.89 9.78 -11.60
CA ALA A 278 6.50 8.95 -12.73
C ALA A 278 7.78 8.43 -13.42
N ASN A 279 7.95 7.10 -13.42
CA ASN A 279 9.09 6.45 -14.07
C ASN A 279 8.89 6.37 -15.58
N THR A 280 9.03 7.52 -16.25
CA THR A 280 8.88 7.66 -17.70
C THR A 280 9.91 6.83 -18.47
N ASN A 281 11.11 6.58 -17.94
CA ASN A 281 12.08 5.69 -18.58
C ASN A 281 11.54 4.27 -18.72
N GLN A 282 11.03 3.66 -17.64
CA GLN A 282 10.46 2.32 -17.71
C GLN A 282 9.26 2.27 -18.67
N MET A 283 8.36 3.26 -18.55
CA MET A 283 7.15 3.34 -19.38
C MET A 283 7.49 3.37 -20.87
N ASN A 284 8.54 4.10 -21.27
CA ASN A 284 8.99 4.15 -22.65
C ASN A 284 9.77 2.89 -23.07
N MET A 285 10.58 2.32 -22.18
CA MET A 285 11.34 1.11 -22.49
C MET A 285 10.45 -0.11 -22.79
N ASP A 286 9.26 -0.18 -22.20
CA ASP A 286 8.31 -1.28 -22.46
C ASP A 286 7.93 -1.36 -23.96
N PHE A 287 7.58 -0.23 -24.57
CA PHE A 287 7.25 -0.19 -26.01
C PHE A 287 8.44 0.09 -26.92
N ILE A 288 9.60 0.49 -26.40
CA ILE A 288 10.84 0.53 -27.19
C ILE A 288 11.43 -0.86 -27.39
N SER A 289 11.44 -1.67 -26.34
CA SER A 289 11.96 -3.04 -26.36
C SER A 289 11.03 -4.01 -27.09
N ASN A 290 9.71 -3.82 -27.01
CA ASN A 290 8.72 -4.64 -27.70
C ASN A 290 7.63 -3.82 -28.39
N PRO A 291 7.94 -3.04 -29.45
CA PRO A 291 7.00 -2.12 -30.10
C PRO A 291 5.74 -2.82 -30.63
N ARG A 292 5.88 -4.05 -31.14
CA ARG A 292 4.75 -4.80 -31.71
C ARG A 292 3.69 -5.16 -30.68
N ALA A 293 4.07 -5.42 -29.43
CA ALA A 293 3.12 -5.70 -28.36
C ALA A 293 2.21 -4.51 -28.04
N PHE A 294 2.64 -3.28 -28.37
CA PHE A 294 1.88 -2.05 -28.20
C PHE A 294 1.29 -1.53 -29.52
N GLY A 295 1.39 -2.35 -30.59
CA GLY A 295 0.87 -2.07 -31.92
C GLY A 295 1.67 -1.02 -32.70
N PHE A 296 2.95 -0.82 -32.37
CA PHE A 296 3.89 -0.06 -33.17
C PHE A 296 4.66 -0.97 -34.13
N THR A 297 4.92 -0.46 -35.33
CA THR A 297 5.78 -1.12 -36.33
C THR A 297 7.26 -0.88 -36.00
N THR A 298 7.60 0.30 -35.47
CA THR A 298 8.99 0.65 -35.11
C THR A 298 9.09 1.57 -33.90
N SER A 299 10.14 1.34 -33.11
CA SER A 299 10.58 2.21 -32.02
C SER A 299 11.90 2.93 -32.31
N LYS A 300 12.51 2.67 -33.47
CA LYS A 300 13.88 3.14 -33.78
C LYS A 300 13.92 4.30 -34.76
N ILE A 301 12.92 4.43 -35.62
CA ILE A 301 12.87 5.42 -36.69
C ILE A 301 11.82 6.45 -36.30
N ALA A 302 12.13 7.75 -36.41
CA ALA A 302 11.15 8.82 -36.23
C ALA A 302 10.19 8.91 -37.43
N CYS A 303 8.93 9.26 -37.18
CA CYS A 303 7.97 9.47 -38.26
C CYS A 303 8.35 10.67 -39.14
N CYS A 304 8.77 11.77 -38.53
CA CYS A 304 9.21 12.99 -39.18
C CYS A 304 10.69 13.24 -38.95
N GLY A 305 11.49 13.29 -40.02
CA GLY A 305 12.90 13.64 -39.88
C GLY A 305 13.72 13.34 -41.13
N GLN A 306 15.04 13.32 -40.97
CA GLN A 306 15.99 13.16 -42.07
C GLN A 306 17.19 12.30 -41.64
N GLY A 307 17.93 11.78 -42.61
CA GLY A 307 19.13 10.98 -42.35
C GLY A 307 18.85 9.62 -41.70
N PRO A 308 19.89 8.97 -41.15
CA PRO A 308 19.74 7.70 -40.43
C PRO A 308 18.67 7.79 -39.34
N TYR A 309 17.80 6.78 -39.27
CA TYR A 309 16.68 6.70 -38.32
C TYR A 309 15.71 7.89 -38.33
N ASN A 310 15.74 8.76 -39.35
CA ASN A 310 15.09 10.07 -39.34
C ASN A 310 15.51 10.94 -38.13
N GLY A 311 16.73 10.73 -37.61
CA GLY A 311 17.22 11.36 -36.37
C GLY A 311 18.00 12.67 -36.57
N VAL A 312 18.19 13.14 -37.80
CA VAL A 312 19.05 14.30 -38.08
C VAL A 312 18.22 15.57 -38.28
N GLY A 313 18.59 16.63 -37.56
CA GLY A 313 18.00 17.96 -37.69
C GLY A 313 16.59 18.07 -37.11
N LEU A 314 15.93 19.20 -37.30
CA LEU A 314 14.54 19.39 -36.87
C LEU A 314 13.56 18.81 -37.90
N CYS A 315 12.39 18.38 -37.44
CA CYS A 315 11.25 18.09 -38.30
C CYS A 315 10.76 19.39 -38.98
N THR A 316 10.74 19.41 -40.31
CA THR A 316 10.35 20.56 -41.15
C THR A 316 9.50 20.09 -42.34
N ALA A 317 8.95 21.03 -43.11
CA ALA A 317 8.16 20.73 -44.30
C ALA A 317 8.91 19.94 -45.40
N VAL A 318 10.25 19.91 -45.37
CA VAL A 318 11.09 19.15 -46.31
C VAL A 318 11.58 17.82 -45.73
N SER A 319 11.24 17.50 -44.48
CA SER A 319 11.62 16.25 -43.85
C SER A 319 10.80 15.07 -44.40
N ASN A 320 11.34 13.86 -44.31
CA ASN A 320 10.58 12.65 -44.58
C ASN A 320 9.42 12.57 -43.57
N LEU A 321 8.24 12.19 -44.03
CA LEU A 321 7.07 11.98 -43.18
C LEU A 321 6.51 10.58 -43.39
N CYS A 322 6.28 9.85 -42.30
CA CYS A 322 5.70 8.52 -42.36
C CYS A 322 4.21 8.55 -42.79
N PRO A 323 3.74 7.51 -43.50
CA PRO A 323 2.36 7.46 -43.98
C PRO A 323 1.34 7.30 -42.85
N ASN A 324 1.64 6.47 -41.85
CA ASN A 324 0.80 6.22 -40.69
C ASN A 324 1.54 6.52 -39.39
N ARG A 325 1.13 7.59 -38.70
CA ARG A 325 1.77 8.11 -37.48
C ARG A 325 1.55 7.21 -36.27
N ASP A 326 0.47 6.45 -36.26
CA ASP A 326 0.14 5.51 -35.19
C ASP A 326 1.07 4.28 -35.18
N GLU A 327 1.86 4.05 -36.22
CA GLU A 327 2.79 2.92 -36.25
C GLU A 327 4.17 3.25 -35.65
N TYR A 328 4.41 4.51 -35.27
CA TYR A 328 5.71 5.02 -34.86
C TYR A 328 5.68 5.48 -33.40
N VAL A 329 6.66 5.04 -32.62
CA VAL A 329 6.84 5.51 -31.24
C VAL A 329 7.26 6.99 -31.21
N PHE A 330 8.21 7.36 -32.06
CA PHE A 330 8.76 8.71 -32.12
C PHE A 330 8.14 9.52 -33.25
N TRP A 331 7.69 10.73 -32.93
CA TRP A 331 7.24 11.70 -33.91
C TRP A 331 8.44 12.32 -34.63
N ASP A 332 9.40 12.84 -33.88
CA ASP A 332 10.60 13.49 -34.40
C ASP A 332 11.86 12.86 -33.75
N PRO A 333 13.09 13.39 -33.97
CA PRO A 333 14.31 12.78 -33.44
C PRO A 333 14.39 12.61 -31.92
N PHE A 334 13.55 13.30 -31.14
CA PHE A 334 13.56 13.27 -29.68
C PHE A 334 12.20 12.98 -29.07
N HIS A 335 11.12 13.43 -29.72
CA HIS A 335 9.80 13.50 -29.09
C HIS A 335 8.87 12.35 -29.51
N PRO A 336 8.07 11.82 -28.57
CA PRO A 336 7.09 10.78 -28.83
C PRO A 336 5.92 11.27 -29.71
N SER A 337 5.33 10.33 -30.46
CA SER A 337 4.05 10.53 -31.14
C SER A 337 2.90 10.67 -30.14
N GLU A 338 1.77 11.23 -30.58
CA GLU A 338 0.55 11.31 -29.76
C GLU A 338 0.16 9.93 -29.25
N ARG A 339 0.24 8.89 -30.09
CA ARG A 339 -0.07 7.51 -29.68
C ARG A 339 0.86 7.02 -28.55
N ALA A 340 2.16 7.28 -28.65
CA ALA A 340 3.10 6.95 -27.58
C ALA A 340 2.80 7.77 -26.30
N ASN A 341 2.49 9.06 -26.44
CA ASN A 341 2.07 9.90 -25.31
C ASN A 341 0.80 9.37 -24.63
N ARG A 342 -0.17 8.84 -25.39
CA ARG A 342 -1.39 8.23 -24.85
C ARG A 342 -1.08 7.01 -23.98
N LEU A 343 -0.17 6.14 -24.43
CA LEU A 343 0.28 4.99 -23.63
C LEU A 343 1.04 5.42 -22.37
N ILE A 344 1.92 6.42 -22.47
CA ILE A 344 2.63 6.97 -21.31
C ILE A 344 1.62 7.50 -20.27
N VAL A 345 0.64 8.31 -20.70
CA VAL A 345 -0.38 8.86 -19.81
C VAL A 345 -1.27 7.76 -19.23
N GLN A 346 -1.63 6.76 -20.02
CA GLN A 346 -2.37 5.60 -19.52
C GLN A 346 -1.61 4.94 -18.36
N GLN A 347 -0.32 4.67 -18.52
CA GLN A 347 0.50 4.08 -17.45
C GLN A 347 0.69 5.01 -16.24
N ILE A 348 0.77 6.33 -16.44
CA ILE A 348 0.81 7.32 -15.36
C ILE A 348 -0.50 7.27 -14.54
N LEU A 349 -1.66 7.16 -15.21
CA LEU A 349 -2.97 7.21 -14.57
C LEU A 349 -3.41 5.88 -13.95
N THR A 350 -3.10 4.74 -14.58
CA THR A 350 -3.44 3.41 -14.06
C THR A 350 -2.43 2.91 -13.03
N GLY A 351 -1.22 3.51 -13.00
CA GLY A 351 -0.09 3.04 -12.22
C GLY A 351 0.55 1.81 -12.86
N GLY A 352 1.80 1.91 -13.29
CA GLY A 352 2.59 0.72 -13.64
C GLY A 352 2.77 -0.20 -12.44
N ALA A 353 2.95 -1.51 -12.67
CA ALA A 353 3.19 -2.51 -11.62
C ALA A 353 4.33 -2.13 -10.64
N THR A 354 5.28 -1.31 -11.11
CA THR A 354 6.38 -0.74 -10.33
C THR A 354 5.95 0.32 -9.30
N ASN A 355 4.91 1.10 -9.56
CA ASN A 355 4.38 2.08 -8.60
C ASN A 355 3.51 1.41 -7.52
N ALA A 356 2.83 0.32 -7.85
CA ALA A 356 2.21 -0.53 -6.85
C ALA A 356 3.27 -1.15 -5.93
N THR A 357 4.41 -1.59 -6.46
CA THR A 357 5.52 -2.08 -5.63
C THR A 357 6.22 -0.98 -4.85
N VAL A 358 6.42 0.23 -5.37
CA VAL A 358 7.04 1.34 -4.60
C VAL A 358 6.09 1.90 -3.54
N ALA A 359 4.80 2.03 -3.87
CA ALA A 359 3.78 2.35 -2.88
C ALA A 359 3.65 1.24 -1.84
N ALA A 360 3.70 -0.03 -2.24
CA ALA A 360 3.73 -1.17 -1.33
C ALA A 360 5.02 -1.21 -0.50
N ASP A 361 6.20 -0.91 -1.05
CA ASP A 361 7.47 -0.92 -0.31
C ASP A 361 7.53 0.25 0.67
N PHE A 362 7.03 1.43 0.28
CA PHE A 362 6.89 2.59 1.16
C PHE A 362 5.86 2.34 2.26
N ILE A 363 4.69 1.79 1.90
CA ILE A 363 3.65 1.38 2.86
C ILE A 363 4.21 0.32 3.78
N CYS A 364 4.88 -0.73 3.29
CA CYS A 364 5.47 -1.81 4.06
C CYS A 364 6.57 -1.31 4.99
N ARG A 365 7.50 -0.44 4.54
CA ARG A 365 8.53 0.13 5.43
C ARG A 365 7.94 1.07 6.48
N ARG A 366 6.90 1.84 6.13
CA ARG A 366 6.13 2.63 7.10
C ARG A 366 5.36 1.73 8.05
N PHE A 367 4.76 0.65 7.56
CA PHE A 367 4.03 -0.33 8.38
C PHE A 367 4.98 -1.08 9.28
N GLU A 368 6.21 -1.37 8.86
CA GLU A 368 7.21 -2.08 9.64
C GLU A 368 7.80 -1.15 10.71
N ALA A 369 8.10 0.11 10.37
CA ALA A 369 8.54 1.11 11.33
C ALA A 369 7.42 1.52 12.32
N VAL A 370 6.17 1.63 11.83
CA VAL A 370 4.99 1.85 12.67
C VAL A 370 4.68 0.60 13.48
N SER A 371 4.75 -0.61 12.93
CA SER A 371 4.53 -1.88 13.64
C SER A 371 5.54 -2.02 14.75
N THR A 372 6.84 -1.83 14.49
CA THR A 372 7.88 -1.89 15.52
C THR A 372 7.59 -0.88 16.64
N LYS A 373 7.25 0.37 16.30
CA LYS A 373 6.88 1.39 17.29
C LYS A 373 5.55 1.10 18.00
N LEU A 374 4.57 0.50 17.32
CA LEU A 374 3.28 0.15 17.86
C LEU A 374 3.41 -1.06 18.79
N THR A 375 4.29 -2.02 18.47
CA THR A 375 4.60 -3.18 19.31
C THR A 375 5.34 -2.75 20.57
N GLU A 376 6.31 -1.84 20.46
CA GLU A 376 6.97 -1.23 21.62
C GLU A 376 5.99 -0.35 22.44
N ALA A 377 5.13 0.43 21.78
CA ALA A 377 4.14 1.28 22.44
C ALA A 377 3.03 0.47 23.10
N ASN A 378 2.51 -0.58 22.47
CA ASN A 378 1.51 -1.48 23.04
C ASN A 378 2.12 -2.22 24.23
N TYR A 379 3.38 -2.68 24.13
CA TYR A 379 4.10 -3.23 25.27
C TYR A 379 4.21 -2.22 26.43
N ALA A 380 4.54 -0.96 26.14
CA ALA A 380 4.59 0.08 27.16
C ALA A 380 3.20 0.40 27.75
N ILE A 381 2.16 0.47 26.93
CA ILE A 381 0.78 0.78 27.32
C ILE A 381 0.18 -0.36 28.15
N ASP A 382 0.32 -1.61 27.72
CA ASP A 382 -0.22 -2.77 28.45
C ASP A 382 0.44 -2.91 29.82
N ASN A 383 1.76 -2.76 29.89
CA ASN A 383 2.46 -2.75 31.18
C ASN A 383 2.08 -1.55 32.04
N THR A 384 1.95 -0.36 31.44
CA THR A 384 1.50 0.84 32.17
C THR A 384 0.08 0.68 32.69
N TYR A 385 -0.83 0.11 31.90
CA TYR A 385 -2.20 -0.14 32.27
C TYR A 385 -2.31 -1.19 33.38
N LEU A 386 -1.53 -2.28 33.30
CA LEU A 386 -1.43 -3.27 34.37
C LEU A 386 -0.89 -2.66 35.66
N LEU A 387 0.20 -1.87 35.58
CA LEU A 387 0.79 -1.19 36.74
C LEU A 387 -0.16 -0.12 37.33
N PHE A 388 -0.86 0.63 36.50
CA PHE A 388 -1.83 1.63 36.92
C PHE A 388 -3.05 0.98 37.59
N SER A 389 -3.57 -0.10 37.00
CA SER A 389 -4.67 -0.87 37.58
C SER A 389 -4.25 -1.48 38.92
N ALA A 390 -3.05 -2.05 39.02
CA ALA A 390 -2.51 -2.55 40.27
C ALA A 390 -2.37 -1.42 41.32
N TYR A 391 -1.85 -0.25 40.93
CA TYR A 391 -1.76 0.91 41.82
C TYR A 391 -3.13 1.33 42.36
N LEU A 392 -4.15 1.43 41.51
CA LEU A 392 -5.50 1.80 41.93
C LEU A 392 -6.08 0.80 42.94
N VAL A 393 -5.86 -0.51 42.73
CA VAL A 393 -6.29 -1.55 43.66
C VAL A 393 -5.58 -1.42 45.01
N PHE A 394 -4.25 -1.22 45.02
CA PHE A 394 -3.51 -1.02 46.27
C PHE A 394 -3.85 0.31 46.97
N ALA A 395 -4.19 1.36 46.21
CA ALA A 395 -4.62 2.64 46.75
C ALA A 395 -5.95 2.55 47.53
N MET A 396 -6.77 1.52 47.28
CA MET A 396 -7.99 1.28 48.07
C MET A 396 -7.67 1.07 49.56
N GLN A 397 -6.48 0.55 49.91
CA GLN A 397 -6.08 0.36 51.30
C GLN A 397 -5.88 1.66 52.07
N LEU A 398 -5.49 2.74 51.38
CA LEU A 398 -5.45 4.07 51.99
C LEU A 398 -6.86 4.55 52.35
N GLY A 399 -7.84 4.24 51.50
CA GLY A 399 -9.26 4.54 51.75
C GLY A 399 -9.80 3.83 52.99
N PHE A 400 -9.53 2.52 53.11
CA PHE A 400 -9.93 1.74 54.29
C PHE A 400 -9.22 2.21 55.56
N ALA A 401 -7.93 2.54 55.48
CA ALA A 401 -7.18 3.07 56.61
C ALA A 401 -7.79 4.40 57.12
N MET A 402 -8.14 5.32 56.22
CA MET A 402 -8.77 6.59 56.58
C MET A 402 -10.17 6.42 57.20
N LEU A 403 -10.99 5.51 56.64
CA LEU A 403 -12.33 5.22 57.16
C LEU A 403 -12.27 4.60 58.57
N CYS A 404 -11.38 3.63 58.76
CA CYS A 404 -11.17 2.98 60.06
C CYS A 404 -10.60 3.97 61.10
N ALA A 405 -9.67 4.83 60.71
CA ALA A 405 -9.14 5.89 61.56
C ALA A 405 -10.23 6.87 62.02
N GLY A 406 -11.14 7.27 61.13
CA GLY A 406 -12.28 8.14 61.47
C GLY A 406 -13.35 7.47 62.35
N SER A 407 -13.34 6.14 62.41
CA SER A 407 -14.32 5.33 63.18
C SER A 407 -13.82 4.95 64.58
N VAL A 408 -12.61 5.36 64.96
CA VAL A 408 -12.01 5.08 66.28
C VAL A 408 -11.65 6.37 67.02
N ARG A 409 -11.50 6.29 68.35
CA ARG A 409 -11.02 7.42 69.15
C ARG A 409 -9.57 7.75 68.78
N ALA A 410 -9.21 9.03 68.82
CA ALA A 410 -7.90 9.54 68.42
C ALA A 410 -6.71 8.75 69.02
N LYS A 411 -6.80 8.34 70.28
CA LYS A 411 -5.76 7.55 70.97
C LYS A 411 -5.52 6.15 70.38
N ASN A 412 -6.47 5.59 69.64
CA ASN A 412 -6.40 4.25 69.04
C ASN A 412 -6.05 4.29 67.54
N THR A 413 -5.99 5.48 66.93
CA THR A 413 -5.73 5.65 65.48
C THR A 413 -4.45 4.97 65.04
N MET A 414 -3.38 5.11 65.83
CA MET A 414 -2.06 4.57 65.49
C MET A 414 -2.05 3.03 65.41
N ASN A 415 -2.77 2.36 66.32
CA ASN A 415 -2.91 0.90 66.30
C ASN A 415 -3.66 0.41 65.05
N ILE A 416 -4.74 1.11 64.67
CA ILE A 416 -5.53 0.78 63.48
C ILE A 416 -4.76 1.02 62.19
N MET A 417 -3.98 2.10 62.12
CA MET A 417 -3.10 2.35 60.97
C MET A 417 -2.05 1.25 60.82
N LEU A 418 -1.45 0.80 61.93
CA LEU A 418 -0.51 -0.31 61.92
C LEU A 418 -1.17 -1.61 61.41
N THR A 419 -2.43 -1.86 61.79
CA THR A 419 -3.14 -3.08 61.35
C THR A 419 -3.39 -3.07 59.84
N ASN A 420 -3.76 -1.92 59.27
CA ASN A 420 -3.98 -1.78 57.81
C ASN A 420 -2.67 -1.94 57.02
N VAL A 421 -1.54 -1.43 57.54
CA VAL A 421 -0.21 -1.64 56.92
C VAL A 421 0.19 -3.10 56.96
N LEU A 422 -0.04 -3.77 58.10
CA LEU A 422 0.24 -5.20 58.24
C LEU A 422 -0.64 -6.06 57.31
N ASP A 423 -1.91 -5.69 57.13
CA ASP A 423 -2.82 -6.39 56.21
C ASP A 423 -2.34 -6.28 54.74
N ALA A 424 -1.95 -5.09 54.30
CA ALA A 424 -1.38 -4.89 52.96
C ALA A 424 -0.07 -5.68 52.76
N ALA A 425 0.82 -5.69 53.78
CA ALA A 425 2.07 -6.43 53.72
C ALA A 425 1.86 -7.95 53.71
N ALA A 426 0.95 -8.45 54.56
CA ALA A 426 0.58 -9.86 54.60
C ALA A 426 -0.11 -10.29 53.31
N GLY A 427 -0.99 -9.47 52.73
CA GLY A 427 -1.63 -9.71 51.45
C GLY A 427 -0.62 -9.78 50.30
N GLY A 428 0.33 -8.85 50.23
CA GLY A 428 1.41 -8.86 49.25
C GLY A 428 2.31 -10.09 49.36
N LEU A 429 2.71 -10.45 50.59
CA LEU A 429 3.53 -11.64 50.84
C LEU A 429 2.76 -12.93 50.52
N SER A 430 1.48 -13.00 50.89
CA SER A 430 0.61 -14.14 50.59
C SER A 430 0.40 -14.31 49.10
N TYR A 431 0.21 -13.22 48.35
CA TYR A 431 0.11 -13.28 46.89
C TYR A 431 1.44 -13.65 46.23
N TYR A 432 2.58 -13.19 46.76
CA TYR A 432 3.89 -13.61 46.26
C TYR A 432 4.15 -15.11 46.48
N LEU A 433 3.75 -15.64 47.64
CA LEU A 433 3.97 -17.04 48.00
C LEU A 433 2.94 -18.01 47.37
N PHE A 434 1.68 -17.59 47.25
CA PHE A 434 0.56 -18.47 46.85
C PHE A 434 -0.28 -17.93 45.69
N GLY A 435 -0.22 -16.62 45.41
CA GLY A 435 -1.08 -15.91 44.45
C GLY A 435 -0.91 -16.36 43.00
N TRP A 436 0.30 -16.71 42.58
CA TRP A 436 0.54 -17.33 41.26
C TRP A 436 -0.19 -18.66 41.08
N ASN A 437 -0.46 -19.37 42.17
CA ASN A 437 -1.21 -20.62 42.16
C ASN A 437 -2.74 -20.37 42.19
N LEU A 438 -3.17 -19.21 42.70
CA LEU A 438 -4.58 -18.80 42.84
C LEU A 438 -5.12 -18.00 41.64
N THR A 439 -4.25 -17.34 40.85
CA THR A 439 -4.64 -16.68 39.59
C THR A 439 -5.01 -17.65 38.47
N ALA A 440 -4.83 -18.95 38.69
CA ALA A 440 -5.45 -20.03 37.92
C ALA A 440 -7.01 -20.10 38.07
N SER A 441 -7.65 -19.03 38.56
CA SER A 441 -9.09 -18.85 38.83
C SER A 441 -9.58 -19.53 40.11
N ALA A 442 -9.93 -18.72 41.10
CA ALA A 442 -10.63 -19.15 42.31
C ALA A 442 -12.08 -19.59 41.99
N ALA A 443 -12.44 -20.74 42.55
CA ALA A 443 -13.69 -21.46 42.40
C ALA A 443 -14.93 -20.66 42.84
N ARG A 444 -16.07 -20.83 42.14
CA ARG A 444 -17.40 -20.51 42.67
C ARG A 444 -18.15 -21.81 42.99
N PRO A 445 -18.76 -21.96 44.18
CA PRO A 445 -19.56 -23.15 44.46
C PRO A 445 -20.95 -23.09 43.77
N ASN A 446 -21.07 -23.74 42.59
CA ASN A 446 -22.29 -24.35 41.98
C ASN A 446 -23.46 -23.41 41.58
N PRO A 447 -24.58 -23.83 40.88
CA PRO A 447 -24.90 -25.05 40.10
C PRO A 447 -25.74 -24.77 38.80
N GLN A 448 -25.24 -24.96 37.57
CA GLN A 448 -26.12 -25.09 36.37
C GLN A 448 -25.44 -25.90 35.22
N GLY A 449 -25.97 -27.09 34.90
CA GLY A 449 -25.74 -27.79 33.62
C GLY A 449 -24.48 -28.65 33.55
N SER A 450 -24.57 -29.86 34.11
CA SER A 450 -23.53 -30.87 34.29
C SER A 450 -22.83 -31.37 33.01
N TYR A 451 -21.78 -30.68 32.58
CA TYR A 451 -20.76 -31.25 31.70
C TYR A 451 -19.52 -31.61 32.54
N HIS A 452 -19.44 -32.87 33.00
CA HIS A 452 -18.36 -33.36 33.87
C HIS A 452 -17.07 -33.66 33.09
N TYR A 453 -16.48 -32.63 32.48
CA TYR A 453 -15.28 -32.74 31.64
C TYR A 453 -14.10 -33.41 32.38
N GLY A 454 -14.00 -33.26 33.70
CA GLY A 454 -12.97 -33.89 34.52
C GLY A 454 -13.08 -35.42 34.67
N GLN A 455 -14.24 -36.00 34.34
CA GLN A 455 -14.48 -37.45 34.38
C GLN A 455 -14.33 -38.12 33.01
N ILE A 456 -14.12 -37.33 31.94
CA ILE A 456 -13.98 -37.82 30.57
C ILE A 456 -12.52 -38.14 30.30
N ASN A 457 -12.25 -39.35 29.80
CA ASN A 457 -10.88 -39.76 29.47
C ASN A 457 -10.32 -38.93 28.31
N ILE A 458 -9.10 -38.44 28.48
CA ILE A 458 -8.36 -37.73 27.43
C ILE A 458 -7.98 -38.73 26.33
N THR A 459 -8.44 -38.46 25.11
CA THR A 459 -8.20 -39.33 23.95
C THR A 459 -6.94 -38.94 23.16
N ARG A 460 -6.54 -37.67 23.20
CA ARG A 460 -5.36 -37.13 22.51
C ARG A 460 -4.82 -35.90 23.25
N THR A 461 -3.50 -35.80 23.36
CA THR A 461 -2.81 -34.64 23.92
C THR A 461 -1.95 -33.98 22.84
N ILE A 462 -2.21 -32.70 22.56
CA ILE A 462 -1.49 -31.91 21.56
C ILE A 462 -0.68 -30.84 22.29
N LYS A 463 0.64 -30.90 22.17
CA LYS A 463 1.57 -29.95 22.79
C LYS A 463 2.11 -28.99 21.73
N LEU A 464 1.86 -27.70 21.94
CA LEU A 464 2.19 -26.61 21.03
C LEU A 464 3.24 -25.68 21.64
N VAL A 465 4.36 -25.52 20.95
CA VAL A 465 5.47 -24.65 21.31
C VAL A 465 5.63 -23.58 20.24
N ASN A 466 5.84 -22.34 20.69
CA ASN A 466 6.10 -21.22 19.81
C ASN A 466 7.54 -21.20 19.32
N SER A 467 7.72 -20.92 18.03
CA SER A 467 9.03 -20.55 17.48
C SER A 467 8.93 -19.35 16.55
N ALA A 468 10.05 -18.64 16.42
CA ALA A 468 10.21 -17.47 15.56
C ALA A 468 11.56 -17.56 14.86
N GLY A 469 11.60 -17.20 13.58
CA GLY A 469 12.78 -17.39 12.75
C GLY A 469 12.64 -16.68 11.40
N LYS A 470 13.69 -16.73 10.58
CA LYS A 470 13.68 -16.14 9.23
C LYS A 470 13.68 -17.23 8.16
N VAL A 471 12.76 -17.10 7.20
CA VAL A 471 12.72 -17.91 5.98
C VAL A 471 12.79 -16.95 4.80
N ASP A 472 13.75 -17.15 3.90
CA ASP A 472 14.03 -16.25 2.77
C ASP A 472 14.20 -14.77 3.17
N GLY A 473 14.87 -14.54 4.31
CA GLY A 473 15.10 -13.21 4.87
C GLY A 473 13.89 -12.56 5.56
N LYS A 474 12.70 -13.15 5.49
CA LYS A 474 11.45 -12.65 6.10
C LYS A 474 11.21 -13.29 7.46
N LEU A 475 10.78 -12.50 8.44
CA LEU A 475 10.37 -13.00 9.76
C LEU A 475 9.11 -13.88 9.62
N ARG A 476 9.12 -15.04 10.28
CA ARG A 476 7.99 -15.96 10.37
C ARG A 476 7.80 -16.41 11.81
N TYR A 477 6.55 -16.59 12.20
CA TYR A 477 6.18 -17.23 13.45
C TYR A 477 5.57 -18.61 13.15
N ALA A 478 5.92 -19.58 13.98
CA ALA A 478 5.61 -20.98 13.76
C ALA A 478 5.11 -21.65 15.03
N ILE A 479 4.42 -22.78 14.83
CA ILE A 479 3.93 -23.66 15.88
C ILE A 479 4.61 -25.01 15.65
N ASN A 480 5.39 -25.50 16.63
CA ASN A 480 6.21 -26.71 16.50
C ASN A 480 7.09 -26.72 15.22
N GLY A 481 7.60 -25.55 14.81
CA GLY A 481 8.45 -25.42 13.61
C GLY A 481 7.69 -25.26 12.28
N ILE A 482 6.36 -25.30 12.26
CA ILE A 482 5.55 -25.06 11.05
C ILE A 482 4.93 -23.67 11.09
N SER A 483 5.24 -22.83 10.09
CA SER A 483 4.61 -21.53 9.86
C SER A 483 3.53 -21.67 8.80
N HIS A 484 2.30 -21.27 9.15
CA HIS A 484 1.15 -21.46 8.28
C HIS A 484 1.17 -20.50 7.08
N GLU A 485 0.84 -21.04 5.92
CA GLU A 485 0.61 -20.29 4.69
C GLU A 485 -0.77 -20.61 4.10
N ASN A 486 -1.49 -19.56 3.68
CA ASN A 486 -2.79 -19.71 3.05
C ASN A 486 -2.61 -20.19 1.60
N THR A 487 -3.45 -21.13 1.20
CA THR A 487 -3.49 -21.68 -0.16
C THR A 487 -4.51 -20.94 -1.03
N GLU A 488 -4.32 -20.98 -2.35
CA GLU A 488 -5.29 -20.40 -3.30
C GLU A 488 -6.68 -21.04 -3.18
N THR A 489 -6.72 -22.36 -2.93
CA THR A 489 -7.95 -23.10 -2.62
C THR A 489 -8.15 -23.15 -1.11
N PRO A 490 -9.27 -22.65 -0.55
CA PRO A 490 -9.54 -22.73 0.88
C PRO A 490 -9.52 -24.18 1.39
N LEU A 491 -8.90 -24.41 2.56
CA LEU A 491 -8.68 -25.75 3.09
C LEU A 491 -9.97 -26.57 3.21
N LYS A 492 -11.04 -25.96 3.72
CA LYS A 492 -12.33 -26.64 3.87
C LYS A 492 -13.00 -26.94 2.54
N LEU A 493 -12.81 -26.06 1.55
CA LEU A 493 -13.32 -26.27 0.20
C LEU A 493 -12.59 -27.42 -0.48
N ALA A 494 -11.27 -27.51 -0.31
CA ALA A 494 -10.47 -28.63 -0.81
C ALA A 494 -10.93 -29.98 -0.21
N GLU A 495 -11.27 -30.03 1.08
CA GLU A 495 -11.85 -31.22 1.72
C GLU A 495 -13.24 -31.56 1.15
N TYR A 496 -14.11 -30.57 0.99
CA TYR A 496 -15.47 -30.79 0.48
C TYR A 496 -15.47 -31.41 -0.92
N PHE A 497 -14.56 -30.95 -1.79
CA PHE A 497 -14.35 -31.47 -3.15
C PHE A 497 -13.49 -32.74 -3.23
N GLY A 498 -12.97 -33.24 -2.09
CA GLY A 498 -12.14 -34.46 -2.08
C GLY A 498 -10.78 -34.30 -2.75
N VAL A 499 -10.23 -33.08 -2.76
CA VAL A 499 -8.93 -32.73 -3.36
C VAL A 499 -7.94 -32.17 -2.33
N ALA A 500 -8.15 -32.47 -1.04
CA ALA A 500 -7.31 -31.99 0.05
C ALA A 500 -5.83 -32.38 -0.13
N ASP A 501 -5.56 -33.58 -0.62
CA ASP A 501 -4.22 -34.11 -0.91
C ASP A 501 -3.42 -33.28 -1.93
N LYS A 502 -4.11 -32.51 -2.79
CA LYS A 502 -3.49 -31.59 -3.76
C LYS A 502 -3.21 -30.20 -3.16
N VAL A 503 -3.84 -29.86 -2.03
CA VAL A 503 -3.78 -28.51 -1.44
C VAL A 503 -2.93 -28.49 -0.18
N PHE A 504 -3.04 -29.51 0.68
CA PHE A 504 -2.29 -29.59 1.93
C PHE A 504 -2.06 -31.05 2.35
N LYS A 505 -1.16 -31.25 3.32
CA LYS A 505 -0.91 -32.55 3.94
C LYS A 505 -1.32 -32.49 5.41
N TYR A 506 -2.10 -33.47 5.86
CA TYR A 506 -2.44 -33.60 7.27
C TYR A 506 -1.21 -33.93 8.12
N ASP A 507 -1.24 -33.47 9.37
CA ASP A 507 -0.35 -33.89 10.46
C ASP A 507 1.15 -33.70 10.15
N LEU A 508 1.46 -32.64 9.39
CA LEU A 508 2.83 -32.10 9.29
C LEU A 508 3.32 -31.65 10.68
N LEU A 509 2.43 -31.00 11.44
CA LEU A 509 2.63 -30.71 12.85
C LEU A 509 2.33 -31.97 13.67
N LYS A 510 3.30 -32.41 14.49
CA LYS A 510 3.14 -33.54 15.40
C LYS A 510 2.63 -33.08 16.78
N ASP A 511 1.90 -33.98 17.43
CA ASP A 511 1.34 -33.78 18.78
C ASP A 511 2.40 -33.48 19.84
N GLN A 512 3.62 -33.98 19.65
CA GLN A 512 4.77 -33.59 20.46
C GLN A 512 5.69 -32.70 19.61
N PRO A 513 6.19 -31.59 20.17
CA PRO A 513 7.11 -30.71 19.46
C PRO A 513 8.42 -31.44 19.13
N PRO A 514 9.04 -31.17 17.97
CA PRO A 514 10.36 -31.69 17.65
C PRO A 514 11.43 -31.13 18.59
N THR A 515 12.57 -31.83 18.71
CA THR A 515 13.71 -31.39 19.55
C THR A 515 14.32 -30.08 19.05
N ASP A 516 14.28 -29.85 17.74
CA ASP A 516 14.66 -28.60 17.09
C ASP A 516 13.41 -27.91 16.54
N THR A 517 13.10 -26.73 17.07
CA THR A 517 11.98 -25.88 16.63
C THR A 517 12.47 -24.58 15.98
N GLU A 518 13.80 -24.42 15.81
CA GLU A 518 14.42 -23.23 15.21
C GLU A 518 14.30 -23.25 13.70
N GLN A 519 14.33 -24.44 13.08
CA GLN A 519 14.09 -24.59 11.65
C GLN A 519 12.59 -24.44 11.34
N ILE A 520 12.24 -23.36 10.65
CA ILE A 520 10.86 -23.07 10.25
C ILE A 520 10.59 -23.60 8.84
N THR A 521 9.56 -24.44 8.72
CA THR A 521 9.00 -24.87 7.43
C THR A 521 7.70 -24.13 7.17
N ILE A 522 7.54 -23.59 5.96
CA ILE A 522 6.30 -22.94 5.52
C ILE A 522 5.41 -23.98 4.86
N ALA A 523 4.21 -24.17 5.39
CA ALA A 523 3.22 -25.08 4.81
C ALA A 523 1.81 -24.76 5.34
N PRO A 524 0.74 -25.16 4.63
CA PRO A 524 -0.61 -25.11 5.18
C PRO A 524 -0.72 -26.06 6.38
N ASN A 525 -0.86 -25.48 7.57
CA ASN A 525 -0.82 -26.22 8.83
C ASN A 525 -2.21 -26.75 9.20
N VAL A 526 -2.45 -28.05 8.95
CA VAL A 526 -3.71 -28.74 9.25
C VAL A 526 -3.44 -30.05 9.99
N ILE A 527 -4.07 -30.23 11.16
CA ILE A 527 -4.05 -31.49 11.89
C ILE A 527 -5.40 -32.19 11.73
N ASN A 528 -5.38 -33.52 11.57
CA ASN A 528 -6.60 -34.33 11.50
C ASN A 528 -7.05 -34.67 12.92
N ALA A 529 -8.34 -34.54 13.23
CA ALA A 529 -8.87 -34.96 14.52
C ALA A 529 -10.19 -35.74 14.39
N THR A 530 -10.36 -36.71 15.28
CA THR A 530 -11.54 -37.57 15.30
C THR A 530 -12.74 -36.84 15.90
N PHE A 531 -13.87 -36.88 15.20
CA PHE A 531 -15.13 -36.32 15.67
C PHE A 531 -15.55 -36.92 17.02
N ARG A 532 -15.94 -36.04 17.95
CA ARG A 532 -16.33 -36.31 19.35
C ARG A 532 -15.22 -36.81 20.28
N ASN A 533 -13.97 -36.79 19.85
CA ASN A 533 -12.87 -37.04 20.76
C ASN A 533 -12.74 -35.90 21.78
N PHE A 534 -12.40 -36.28 23.01
CA PHE A 534 -12.06 -35.35 24.08
C PHE A 534 -10.56 -35.12 24.10
N VAL A 535 -10.12 -33.90 23.80
CA VAL A 535 -8.71 -33.56 23.55
C VAL A 535 -8.18 -32.59 24.59
N GLU A 536 -6.90 -32.75 24.89
CA GLU A 536 -6.11 -31.85 25.74
C GLU A 536 -5.13 -31.09 24.84
N ILE A 537 -5.13 -29.76 24.90
CA ILE A 537 -4.18 -28.91 24.17
C ILE A 537 -3.33 -28.16 25.18
N ILE A 538 -2.02 -28.34 25.08
CA ILE A 538 -1.01 -27.73 25.94
C ILE A 538 -0.30 -26.64 25.14
N PHE A 539 -0.30 -25.43 25.65
CA PHE A 539 0.47 -24.32 25.10
C PHE A 539 1.69 -24.08 25.98
N GLU A 540 2.89 -24.13 25.41
CA GLU A 540 4.10 -23.70 26.10
C GLU A 540 4.63 -22.40 25.52
N ASN A 541 4.88 -21.45 26.41
CA ASN A 541 5.46 -20.17 26.06
C ASN A 541 6.88 -20.06 26.59
N HIS A 542 7.85 -20.34 25.71
CA HIS A 542 9.27 -20.20 26.06
C HIS A 542 9.78 -18.77 25.87
N GLU A 543 8.94 -17.84 25.44
CA GLU A 543 9.33 -16.46 25.17
C GLU A 543 9.23 -15.56 26.41
N LYS A 544 9.58 -14.28 26.23
CA LYS A 544 9.50 -13.23 27.25
C LYS A 544 8.19 -12.45 27.22
N SER A 545 7.34 -12.67 26.20
CA SER A 545 6.07 -11.97 26.00
C SER A 545 4.89 -12.89 26.28
N VAL A 546 3.76 -12.36 26.77
CA VAL A 546 2.52 -13.15 26.95
C VAL A 546 2.00 -13.57 25.57
N GLN A 547 1.66 -14.84 25.42
CA GLN A 547 0.92 -15.32 24.24
C GLN A 547 -0.57 -15.32 24.54
N SER A 548 -1.39 -15.07 23.53
CA SER A 548 -2.84 -15.20 23.61
C SER A 548 -3.33 -16.06 22.47
N TRP A 549 -3.98 -17.17 22.79
CA TRP A 549 -4.47 -18.14 21.83
C TRP A 549 -5.98 -18.16 21.78
N HIS A 550 -6.54 -18.21 20.59
CA HIS A 550 -7.97 -18.33 20.36
C HIS A 550 -8.28 -19.59 19.56
N LEU A 551 -9.25 -20.37 20.06
CA LEU A 551 -9.78 -21.54 19.37
C LEU A 551 -11.17 -21.18 18.81
N GLY A 552 -11.26 -21.14 17.49
CA GLY A 552 -12.51 -20.99 16.74
C GLY A 552 -13.09 -22.36 16.39
N GLY A 553 -14.36 -22.59 16.76
CA GLY A 553 -15.09 -23.83 16.51
C GLY A 553 -16.06 -24.17 17.64
N TYR A 554 -15.61 -24.02 18.90
CA TYR A 554 -16.43 -24.09 20.12
C TYR A 554 -15.66 -23.51 21.32
N ALA A 555 -16.25 -23.55 22.51
CA ALA A 555 -15.55 -23.19 23.76
C ALA A 555 -14.70 -24.36 24.31
N PHE A 556 -13.76 -24.06 25.20
CA PHE A 556 -12.91 -25.00 25.90
C PHE A 556 -12.85 -24.68 27.40
N PHE A 557 -12.45 -25.67 28.19
CA PHE A 557 -12.21 -25.52 29.62
C PHE A 557 -10.73 -25.23 29.87
N ALA A 558 -10.42 -24.09 30.49
CA ALA A 558 -9.06 -23.76 30.89
C ALA A 558 -8.73 -24.41 32.25
N VAL A 559 -7.93 -25.48 32.25
CA VAL A 559 -7.79 -26.35 33.42
C VAL A 559 -6.54 -26.09 34.25
N ALA A 560 -5.48 -25.51 33.69
CA ALA A 560 -4.28 -25.13 34.44
C ALA A 560 -3.43 -24.09 33.70
N ILE A 561 -2.74 -23.24 34.47
CA ILE A 561 -1.67 -22.35 34.00
C ILE A 561 -0.57 -22.37 35.06
N GLU A 562 0.65 -22.77 34.70
CA GLU A 562 1.77 -22.85 35.64
C GLU A 562 3.09 -22.39 35.00
N PRO A 563 4.04 -21.88 35.80
CA PRO A 563 5.39 -21.62 35.33
C PRO A 563 6.14 -22.92 34.97
N GLY A 564 7.10 -22.79 34.06
CA GLY A 564 7.99 -23.87 33.63
C GLY A 564 7.52 -24.59 32.36
N LYS A 565 7.87 -25.87 32.26
CA LYS A 565 7.49 -26.76 31.15
C LYS A 565 6.45 -27.76 31.62
N TRP A 566 5.51 -28.11 30.74
CA TRP A 566 4.49 -29.09 31.02
C TRP A 566 5.05 -30.51 30.86
N THR A 567 4.67 -31.38 31.81
CA THR A 567 4.87 -32.83 31.76
C THR A 567 3.54 -33.53 32.09
N PRO A 568 3.34 -34.79 31.68
CA PRO A 568 2.13 -35.56 32.01
C PRO A 568 1.77 -35.58 33.50
N ASP A 569 2.77 -35.58 34.39
CA ASP A 569 2.56 -35.57 35.86
C ASP A 569 1.87 -34.30 36.37
N LYS A 570 1.87 -33.21 35.59
CA LYS A 570 1.22 -31.94 35.93
C LYS A 570 -0.30 -32.01 35.88
N ARG A 571 -0.89 -33.07 35.30
CA ARG A 571 -2.35 -33.28 35.31
C ARG A 571 -2.95 -33.35 36.71
N LYS A 572 -2.15 -33.73 37.72
CA LYS A 572 -2.56 -33.72 39.13
C LYS A 572 -2.94 -32.32 39.65
N ASN A 573 -2.48 -31.26 38.98
CA ASN A 573 -2.73 -29.88 39.33
C ASN A 573 -3.92 -29.28 38.56
N TYR A 574 -4.59 -30.06 37.70
CA TYR A 574 -5.68 -29.54 36.88
C TYR A 574 -6.93 -29.26 37.71
N ASN A 575 -7.60 -28.16 37.42
CA ASN A 575 -8.95 -27.89 37.91
C ASN A 575 -9.97 -28.71 37.11
N LEU A 576 -10.19 -29.95 37.55
CA LEU A 576 -11.14 -30.88 36.95
C LEU A 576 -12.58 -30.73 37.49
N LEU A 577 -12.80 -29.78 38.42
CA LEU A 577 -14.07 -29.59 39.10
C LEU A 577 -14.89 -28.45 38.50
N ASP A 578 -14.30 -27.27 38.35
CA ASP A 578 -15.01 -26.06 37.91
C ASP A 578 -14.09 -25.12 37.10
N ALA A 579 -13.70 -25.57 35.92
CA ALA A 579 -12.87 -24.83 34.98
C ALA A 579 -13.76 -23.90 34.16
N VAL A 580 -13.26 -22.68 33.94
CA VAL A 580 -14.00 -21.67 33.20
C VAL A 580 -14.04 -22.04 31.71
N SER A 581 -15.26 -22.07 31.16
CA SER A 581 -15.46 -22.16 29.71
C SER A 581 -15.05 -20.86 29.03
N ARG A 582 -14.14 -20.94 28.05
CA ARG A 582 -13.57 -19.80 27.31
C ARG A 582 -13.29 -20.18 25.85
N ASN A 583 -13.02 -19.18 25.03
CA ASN A 583 -12.54 -19.38 23.65
C ASN A 583 -11.12 -18.83 23.46
N THR A 584 -10.57 -18.17 24.48
CA THR A 584 -9.25 -17.55 24.45
C THR A 584 -8.51 -17.83 25.76
N ILE A 585 -7.22 -18.12 25.66
CA ILE A 585 -6.34 -18.37 26.82
C ILE A 585 -5.01 -17.62 26.70
N GLN A 586 -4.57 -17.03 27.79
CA GLN A 586 -3.28 -16.37 27.92
C GLN A 586 -2.23 -17.36 28.44
N VAL A 587 -1.02 -17.29 27.90
CA VAL A 587 0.12 -18.09 28.35
C VAL A 587 1.24 -17.13 28.71
N TYR A 588 1.51 -17.01 30.01
CA TYR A 588 2.50 -16.08 30.54
C TYR A 588 3.94 -16.46 30.10
N PRO A 589 4.89 -15.51 30.14
CA PRO A 589 6.28 -15.78 29.81
C PRO A 589 6.86 -16.91 30.67
N LYS A 590 7.57 -17.84 30.03
CA LYS A 590 8.18 -19.02 30.69
C LYS A 590 7.17 -19.90 31.44
N SER A 591 5.92 -19.91 30.98
CA SER A 591 4.83 -20.71 31.55
C SER A 591 4.16 -21.58 30.49
N TRP A 592 3.29 -22.47 30.95
CA TRP A 592 2.42 -23.28 30.11
C TRP A 592 0.96 -23.11 30.54
N ALA A 593 0.05 -23.41 29.61
CA ALA A 593 -1.38 -23.45 29.85
C ALA A 593 -1.98 -24.72 29.24
N ALA A 594 -2.97 -25.31 29.91
CA ALA A 594 -3.68 -26.49 29.42
C ALA A 594 -5.17 -26.18 29.26
N ILE A 595 -5.72 -26.62 28.12
CA ILE A 595 -7.16 -26.57 27.84
C ILE A 595 -7.68 -27.96 27.49
N MET A 596 -8.95 -28.19 27.81
CA MET A 596 -9.66 -29.42 27.47
C MET A 596 -10.95 -29.08 26.70
N THR A 597 -11.24 -29.81 25.63
CA THR A 597 -12.47 -29.60 24.85
C THR A 597 -12.87 -30.86 24.11
N THR A 598 -14.17 -30.98 23.80
CA THR A 598 -14.68 -31.97 22.85
C THR A 598 -14.69 -31.42 21.44
N LEU A 599 -14.26 -32.25 20.49
CA LEU A 599 -14.35 -31.95 19.07
C LEU A 599 -15.71 -32.39 18.52
N ASP A 600 -16.79 -31.84 19.08
CA ASP A 600 -18.18 -32.23 18.84
C ASP A 600 -18.88 -31.45 17.70
N ASN A 601 -18.19 -30.47 17.12
CA ASN A 601 -18.60 -29.76 15.92
C ASN A 601 -17.72 -30.18 14.73
N ALA A 602 -18.33 -30.75 13.68
CA ALA A 602 -17.58 -31.16 12.49
C ALA A 602 -17.21 -29.92 11.64
N GLY A 603 -16.08 -29.98 10.95
CA GLY A 603 -15.60 -28.90 10.09
C GLY A 603 -14.14 -28.53 10.34
N MET A 604 -13.75 -27.34 9.91
CA MET A 604 -12.38 -26.84 10.01
C MET A 604 -12.27 -25.80 11.14
N TRP A 605 -11.74 -26.20 12.28
CA TRP A 605 -11.53 -25.33 13.43
C TRP A 605 -10.22 -24.57 13.25
N ILE A 606 -10.14 -23.34 13.77
CA ILE A 606 -8.94 -22.52 13.69
C ILE A 606 -8.38 -22.28 15.10
N LEU A 607 -7.11 -22.63 15.31
CA LEU A 607 -6.37 -22.27 16.50
C LEU A 607 -5.29 -21.25 16.12
N ARG A 608 -5.43 -20.02 16.61
CA ARG A 608 -4.62 -18.89 16.16
C ARG A 608 -4.14 -18.00 17.30
N SER A 609 -3.04 -17.31 17.06
CA SER A 609 -2.62 -16.19 17.89
C SER A 609 -3.62 -15.04 17.81
N MET A 610 -3.94 -14.43 18.94
CA MET A 610 -4.69 -13.17 19.03
C MET A 610 -3.78 -11.95 18.81
N ILE A 611 -2.46 -12.16 18.69
CA ILE A 611 -1.52 -11.13 18.28
C ILE A 611 -1.54 -11.09 16.74
N SER A 612 -2.20 -10.08 16.16
CA SER A 612 -2.48 -10.03 14.72
C SER A 612 -1.23 -10.10 13.85
N GLU A 613 -0.12 -9.49 14.28
CA GLU A 613 1.17 -9.56 13.59
C GLU A 613 1.66 -11.00 13.48
N ARG A 614 1.58 -11.77 14.57
CA ARG A 614 2.03 -13.16 14.58
C ARG A 614 1.10 -14.06 13.77
N GLN A 615 -0.21 -13.82 13.86
CA GLN A 615 -1.18 -14.54 13.03
C GLN A 615 -0.88 -14.33 11.54
N TYR A 616 -0.68 -13.07 11.13
CA TYR A 616 -0.36 -12.71 9.75
C TYR A 616 0.95 -13.36 9.26
N LEU A 617 1.95 -13.44 10.14
CA LEU A 617 3.25 -14.06 9.85
C LEU A 617 3.28 -15.58 10.05
N GLY A 618 2.12 -16.24 10.21
CA GLY A 618 1.95 -17.69 10.12
C GLY A 618 1.71 -18.43 11.45
N GLN A 619 1.51 -17.74 12.58
CA GLN A 619 1.23 -18.37 13.89
C GLN A 619 -0.24 -18.78 14.02
N GLN A 620 -0.65 -19.75 13.21
CA GLN A 620 -1.97 -20.39 13.27
C GLN A 620 -1.91 -21.85 12.80
N LEU A 621 -2.90 -22.64 13.19
CA LEU A 621 -3.12 -23.99 12.70
C LEU A 621 -4.62 -24.25 12.56
N TYR A 622 -4.98 -25.20 11.70
CA TYR A 622 -6.34 -25.67 11.56
C TYR A 622 -6.48 -27.10 12.09
N ILE A 623 -7.61 -27.39 12.73
CA ILE A 623 -7.98 -28.73 13.20
C ILE A 623 -9.17 -29.17 12.35
N SER A 624 -8.95 -30.16 11.49
CA SER A 624 -10.01 -30.76 10.68
C SER A 624 -10.71 -31.85 11.47
N VAL A 625 -12.01 -31.68 11.69
CA VAL A 625 -12.88 -32.62 12.39
C VAL A 625 -13.88 -33.18 11.38
N LEU A 626 -13.58 -34.36 10.84
CA LEU A 626 -14.42 -34.98 9.81
C LEU A 626 -15.55 -35.80 10.45
N SER A 627 -16.80 -35.53 10.08
CA SER A 627 -17.91 -36.41 10.44
C SER A 627 -17.90 -37.68 9.58
N PRO A 628 -17.98 -38.88 10.19
CA PRO A 628 -18.07 -40.14 9.44
C PRO A 628 -19.42 -40.29 8.71
N ALA A 629 -20.47 -39.58 9.15
CA ALA A 629 -21.83 -39.76 8.64
C ALA A 629 -22.16 -38.89 7.42
N ARG A 630 -21.34 -37.86 7.14
CA ARG A 630 -21.54 -36.92 6.02
C ARG A 630 -23.00 -36.42 5.91
N SER A 631 -23.58 -36.05 7.06
CA SER A 631 -25.00 -35.68 7.23
C SER A 631 -25.17 -34.18 7.51
N LEU A 632 -26.31 -33.63 7.09
CA LEU A 632 -26.75 -32.27 7.39
C LEU A 632 -26.89 -31.97 8.88
N ARG A 633 -26.97 -33.00 9.73
CA ARG A 633 -26.93 -32.84 11.19
C ARG A 633 -25.56 -32.37 11.69
N ASP A 634 -24.50 -32.81 11.03
CA ASP A 634 -23.13 -32.59 11.49
C ASP A 634 -22.45 -31.44 10.73
N GLU A 635 -22.79 -31.23 9.44
CA GLU A 635 -22.24 -30.13 8.63
C GLU A 635 -23.22 -29.71 7.52
N TYR A 636 -23.27 -28.43 7.15
CA TYR A 636 -24.14 -27.95 6.08
C TYR A 636 -23.51 -28.12 4.69
N ASN A 637 -24.35 -28.22 3.66
CA ASN A 637 -23.90 -28.11 2.28
C ASN A 637 -23.47 -26.68 1.95
N ILE A 638 -22.50 -26.57 1.04
CA ILE A 638 -22.17 -25.30 0.41
C ILE A 638 -23.40 -24.77 -0.36
N PRO A 639 -23.75 -23.48 -0.26
CA PRO A 639 -24.79 -22.86 -1.08
C PRO A 639 -24.49 -22.98 -2.58
N ASP A 640 -25.53 -23.16 -3.42
CA ASP A 640 -25.38 -23.33 -4.87
C ASP A 640 -24.77 -22.10 -5.58
N ASN A 641 -24.83 -20.93 -4.94
CA ASN A 641 -24.34 -19.66 -5.45
C ASN A 641 -23.00 -19.21 -4.86
N ASP A 642 -22.34 -20.05 -4.05
CA ASP A 642 -21.04 -19.70 -3.47
C ASP A 642 -19.94 -19.71 -4.56
N PRO A 643 -19.16 -18.62 -4.68
CA PRO A 643 -18.09 -18.56 -5.66
C PRO A 643 -16.96 -19.53 -5.30
N LEU A 644 -16.60 -20.37 -6.26
CA LEU A 644 -15.48 -21.32 -6.14
C LEU A 644 -14.15 -20.66 -6.58
N CYS A 645 -13.05 -21.08 -5.96
CA CYS A 645 -11.71 -20.56 -6.25
C CYS A 645 -10.62 -21.65 -6.23
N GLY A 646 -9.47 -21.36 -6.81
CA GLY A 646 -8.37 -22.28 -6.95
C GLY A 646 -8.72 -23.52 -7.79
N ILE A 647 -8.21 -24.69 -7.40
CA ILE A 647 -8.31 -25.92 -8.21
C ILE A 647 -9.72 -26.50 -8.33
N VAL A 648 -10.67 -26.01 -7.53
CA VAL A 648 -12.06 -26.49 -7.53
C VAL A 648 -13.00 -25.63 -8.38
N LYS A 649 -12.52 -24.50 -8.93
CA LYS A 649 -13.34 -23.51 -9.63
C LYS A 649 -14.20 -24.10 -10.74
N ASP A 650 -13.62 -25.03 -11.51
CA ASP A 650 -14.25 -25.64 -12.67
C ASP A 650 -14.65 -27.11 -12.42
N LEU A 651 -14.62 -27.57 -11.16
CA LEU A 651 -15.02 -28.93 -10.80
C LEU A 651 -16.54 -29.02 -10.61
N PRO A 652 -17.16 -30.15 -10.97
CA PRO A 652 -18.57 -30.37 -10.69
C PRO A 652 -18.81 -30.42 -9.18
N MET A 653 -19.95 -29.89 -8.74
CA MET A 653 -20.34 -29.89 -7.33
C MET A 653 -20.39 -31.33 -6.78
N PRO A 654 -19.71 -31.61 -5.64
CA PRO A 654 -19.80 -32.89 -4.95
C PRO A 654 -21.25 -33.23 -4.57
N LYS A 655 -21.52 -34.52 -4.35
CA LYS A 655 -22.84 -34.94 -3.84
C LYS A 655 -23.14 -34.23 -2.52
N PRO A 656 -24.31 -33.57 -2.39
CA PRO A 656 -24.68 -32.89 -1.16
C PRO A 656 -24.85 -33.91 -0.03
N TYR A 657 -24.58 -33.46 1.18
CA TYR A 657 -24.87 -34.18 2.40
C TYR A 657 -26.37 -34.37 2.52
N THR A 658 -26.78 -35.54 2.98
CA THR A 658 -28.18 -35.91 3.18
C THR A 658 -28.59 -35.69 4.63
N ALA A 659 -29.89 -35.57 4.87
CA ALA A 659 -30.44 -35.48 6.23
C ALA A 659 -30.02 -36.69 7.07
#